data_AF-A0A412G6X4-F1
#
_entry.id   AF-A0A412G6X4-F1
#
_cell.length_a   1.000
_cell.length_b   1.000
_cell.length_c   1.000
_cell.angle_alpha   90.00
_cell.angle_beta   90.00
_cell.angle_gamma   90.00
#
_symmetry.space_group_name_H-M   'P 1'
#
loop_
_entity.id
_entity.type
_entity.pdbx_description
1 polymer ?
#
loop_
_entity_poly.entity_id
_entity_poly.type
_entity_poly.pdbx_seq_one_letter_code
_entity_poly.pdbx_strand_id
1 'polypeptide(L)'
;MIDIKEILEYIDPSDCSYQEWVNVGMALKHEGHTAADWDAWSARDGDRYHAGECFKKWATFEGTGTPVTGGTIVQMAKDRGWSPALSSDPGYSLDWDSVIQQDDVVIVDKGWVEGREIKEPVNWDPVKDLITYLETLFESDENVGYVTRSFERDGKYLPTKGCWDRTAGQLIDALIKCKGDIGAVLGDYNPEVGAWIRFNPLDGKGVKNDNVIDYRFALVESDSTDLEKQNAIIHELELPVACLVFSGKKSVHAIVRVDAVNYDEYRKRVDYLYTVCKKNGLEIDQQNKNPSRLSRMPGVIRAGRKQFLMETNIGKANWDEWREWIEAVNDDLPDPESLESVWDNLPALAAPLIDGVLRQGHKMLLAGPSKAGKSFSLIELCIAIAEGSSWFGWPCTRGRVLYVNLELDRASCLHRFKDVYQALGIKPEHLQNIDIWNLRGRSVPMDKLAPKLIRRAAKKDYIAIVIDPIYKVITGDENSADQMANFCNQFDKVCTELGVAVIYCHHHSKGSQGSKRSMDRASGSGVFARDPDALLDLIELDLPESLQKQQDDQMVCRICKDYLQRAGQLYKLSQDDQCSASRMTQTCRETFDDREYQCICDEINAARTAMQGRTAWRIEGTLREFPKFAPVNLWFDYPVHHVDNVGVLADVEPDGEVPAWKKAQEKRKPPGEKKAERKAAIETAYSACTIDGDVTVEALAEYMGTSEKTVRRKLKEHDSFVIENGIVKLRDKGQN
;
A
#
# COMPACT_ATOMS: atom_id res chain seq x y z
N MET A 1 -7.14 -0.60 -28.94
CA MET A 1 -6.94 -2.02 -29.24
C MET A 1 -6.25 -2.02 -30.60
N ILE A 2 -5.01 -2.50 -30.67
CA ILE A 2 -4.21 -2.45 -31.90
C ILE A 2 -4.58 -3.69 -32.72
N ASP A 3 -4.89 -3.53 -34.01
CA ASP A 3 -5.26 -4.64 -34.88
C ASP A 3 -4.02 -5.46 -35.25
N ILE A 4 -3.98 -6.74 -34.86
CA ILE A 4 -2.84 -7.64 -35.09
C ILE A 4 -2.59 -7.86 -36.59
N LYS A 5 -3.61 -7.73 -37.44
CA LYS A 5 -3.44 -7.85 -38.90
C LYS A 5 -2.63 -6.71 -39.48
N GLU A 6 -2.80 -5.49 -38.97
CA GLU A 6 -2.00 -4.32 -39.40
C GLU A 6 -0.54 -4.46 -38.97
N ILE A 7 -0.28 -5.08 -37.81
CA ILE A 7 1.07 -5.33 -37.30
C ILE A 7 1.79 -6.41 -38.13
N LEU A 8 1.07 -7.44 -38.57
CA LEU A 8 1.61 -8.52 -39.40
C LEU A 8 2.16 -8.04 -40.75
N GLU A 9 1.72 -6.88 -41.24
CA GLU A 9 2.27 -6.29 -42.46
C GLU A 9 3.76 -5.93 -42.31
N TYR A 10 4.21 -5.61 -41.09
CA TYR A 10 5.59 -5.24 -40.77
C TYR A 10 6.51 -6.44 -40.49
N ILE A 11 5.97 -7.66 -40.55
CA ILE A 11 6.75 -8.89 -40.43
C ILE A 11 6.73 -9.57 -41.80
N ASP A 12 7.85 -9.56 -42.50
CA ASP A 12 8.01 -10.33 -43.73
C ASP A 12 8.17 -11.82 -43.38
N PRO A 13 7.34 -12.74 -43.91
CA PRO A 13 7.50 -14.16 -43.68
C PRO A 13 8.86 -14.70 -44.17
N SER A 14 9.47 -14.10 -45.20
CA SER A 14 10.78 -14.52 -45.73
C SER A 14 11.92 -14.33 -44.73
N ASP A 15 11.80 -13.35 -43.83
CA ASP A 15 12.76 -13.05 -42.77
C ASP A 15 12.52 -13.87 -41.48
N CYS A 16 11.47 -14.70 -41.46
CA CYS A 16 11.17 -15.55 -40.30
C CYS A 16 11.89 -16.90 -40.40
N SER A 17 12.45 -17.33 -39.28
CA SER A 17 12.81 -18.75 -39.07
C SER A 17 11.55 -19.61 -39.00
N TYR A 18 11.69 -20.93 -39.20
CA TYR A 18 10.55 -21.85 -39.11
C TYR A 18 9.85 -21.80 -37.74
N GLN A 19 10.61 -21.59 -36.65
CA GLN A 19 10.03 -21.47 -35.31
C GLN A 19 9.27 -20.14 -35.13
N GLU A 20 9.80 -19.03 -35.64
CA GLU A 20 9.08 -17.74 -35.64
C GLU A 20 7.80 -17.81 -36.47
N TRP A 21 7.85 -18.45 -37.63
CA TRP A 21 6.70 -18.68 -38.49
C TRP A 21 5.60 -19.49 -37.76
N VAL A 22 5.99 -20.56 -37.06
CA VAL A 22 5.07 -21.34 -36.20
C VAL A 22 4.52 -20.50 -35.04
N ASN A 23 5.35 -19.68 -34.39
CA ASN A 23 4.94 -18.82 -33.28
C ASN A 23 3.91 -17.77 -33.73
N VAL A 24 4.05 -17.21 -34.94
CA VAL A 24 3.04 -16.32 -35.55
C VAL A 24 1.72 -17.05 -35.73
N GLY A 25 1.74 -18.30 -36.21
CA GLY A 25 0.54 -19.13 -36.33
C GLY A 25 -0.13 -19.44 -34.99
N MET A 26 0.65 -19.77 -33.95
CA MET A 26 0.13 -20.00 -32.59
C MET A 26 -0.47 -18.73 -31.98
N ALA A 27 0.20 -17.59 -32.14
CA ALA A 27 -0.27 -16.29 -31.65
C ALA A 27 -1.57 -15.86 -32.36
N LEU A 28 -1.66 -16.00 -33.67
CA LEU A 28 -2.88 -15.73 -34.43
C LEU A 28 -4.06 -16.59 -33.95
N LYS A 29 -3.81 -17.88 -33.67
CA LYS A 29 -4.84 -18.80 -33.14
C LYS A 29 -5.28 -18.40 -31.74
N HIS A 30 -4.36 -17.98 -30.88
CA HIS A 30 -4.66 -17.51 -29.53
C HIS A 30 -5.52 -16.24 -29.52
N GLU A 31 -5.27 -15.32 -30.45
CA GLU A 31 -5.98 -14.04 -30.57
C GLU A 31 -7.31 -14.15 -31.35
N GLY A 32 -7.71 -15.37 -31.74
CA GLY A 32 -9.01 -15.65 -32.36
C GLY A 32 -9.05 -15.44 -33.88
N HIS A 33 -7.90 -15.36 -34.56
CA HIS A 33 -7.82 -15.29 -36.02
C HIS A 33 -7.92 -16.67 -36.69
N THR A 34 -8.03 -16.69 -38.02
CA THR A 34 -8.24 -17.92 -38.79
C THR A 34 -6.96 -18.44 -39.43
N ALA A 35 -6.92 -19.74 -39.74
CA ALA A 35 -5.81 -20.34 -40.50
C ALA A 35 -5.63 -19.69 -41.88
N ALA A 36 -6.69 -19.14 -42.46
CA ALA A 36 -6.64 -18.42 -43.73
C ALA A 36 -5.88 -17.08 -43.61
N ASP A 37 -5.95 -16.40 -42.46
CA ASP A 37 -5.19 -15.17 -42.20
C ASP A 37 -3.68 -15.46 -42.15
N TRP A 38 -3.29 -16.57 -41.50
CA TRP A 38 -1.89 -17.01 -41.43
C TRP A 38 -1.38 -17.51 -42.79
N ASP A 39 -2.22 -18.20 -43.57
CA ASP A 39 -1.88 -18.68 -44.91
C ASP A 39 -1.70 -17.51 -45.90
N ALA A 40 -2.59 -16.51 -45.85
CA ALA A 40 -2.48 -15.29 -46.67
C ALA A 40 -1.22 -14.48 -46.34
N TRP A 41 -0.86 -14.37 -45.05
CA TRP A 41 0.39 -13.75 -44.64
C TRP A 41 1.61 -14.54 -45.12
N SER A 42 1.59 -15.87 -44.98
CA SER A 42 2.68 -16.78 -45.38
C SER A 42 2.89 -16.82 -46.89
N ALA A 43 1.84 -16.64 -47.69
CA ALA A 43 1.89 -16.62 -49.15
C ALA A 43 2.72 -15.47 -49.74
N ARG A 44 3.14 -14.49 -48.93
CA ARG A 44 4.04 -13.41 -49.34
C ARG A 44 5.49 -13.89 -49.52
N ASP A 45 5.86 -15.03 -48.93
CA ASP A 45 7.14 -15.71 -49.18
C ASP A 45 7.00 -16.71 -50.35
N GLY A 46 7.18 -16.21 -51.57
CA GLY A 46 6.97 -17.02 -52.79
C GLY A 46 7.96 -18.19 -52.97
N ASP A 47 9.10 -18.17 -52.27
CA ASP A 47 10.16 -19.18 -52.42
C ASP A 47 9.98 -20.37 -51.48
N ARG A 48 9.45 -20.15 -50.27
CA ARG A 48 9.26 -21.21 -49.25
C ARG A 48 7.80 -21.59 -49.01
N TYR A 49 6.83 -20.84 -49.54
CA TYR A 49 5.41 -21.12 -49.32
C TYR A 49 4.93 -22.37 -50.08
N HIS A 50 4.19 -23.22 -49.38
CA HIS A 50 3.48 -24.36 -49.94
C HIS A 50 1.99 -24.32 -49.59
N ALA A 51 1.14 -24.28 -50.63
CA ALA A 51 -0.30 -24.19 -50.46
C ALA A 51 -0.86 -25.32 -49.59
N GLY A 52 -1.58 -24.98 -48.53
CA GLY A 52 -2.20 -25.93 -47.61
C GLY A 52 -1.31 -26.42 -46.46
N GLU A 53 -0.06 -25.98 -46.36
CA GLU A 53 0.83 -26.32 -45.23
C GLU A 53 0.38 -25.66 -43.93
N CYS A 54 -0.02 -24.38 -43.98
CA CYS A 54 -0.52 -23.61 -42.84
C CYS A 54 -1.75 -24.29 -42.21
N PHE A 55 -2.71 -24.74 -43.03
CA PHE A 55 -3.92 -25.41 -42.55
C PHE A 55 -3.64 -26.74 -41.87
N LYS A 56 -2.68 -27.53 -42.37
CA LYS A 56 -2.26 -28.79 -41.75
C LYS A 56 -1.58 -28.54 -40.40
N LYS A 57 -0.70 -27.54 -40.31
CA LYS A 57 -0.02 -27.18 -39.06
C LYS A 57 -0.96 -26.53 -38.04
N TRP A 58 -1.92 -25.74 -38.49
CA TRP A 58 -2.92 -25.10 -37.62
C TRP A 58 -3.74 -26.11 -36.81
N ALA A 59 -4.03 -27.27 -37.40
CA ALA A 59 -4.72 -28.37 -36.73
C ALA A 59 -3.86 -29.03 -35.63
N THR A 60 -2.53 -28.89 -35.67
CA THR A 60 -1.61 -29.46 -34.67
C THR A 60 -1.37 -28.57 -33.46
N PHE A 61 -1.85 -27.32 -33.47
CA PHE A 61 -1.72 -26.41 -32.33
C PHE A 61 -2.74 -26.78 -31.25
N GLU A 62 -2.31 -27.58 -30.28
CA GLU A 62 -3.03 -27.87 -29.04
C GLU A 62 -2.46 -27.00 -27.91
N GLY A 63 -3.34 -26.44 -27.06
CA GLY A 63 -2.95 -25.46 -26.05
C GLY A 63 -1.87 -25.99 -25.09
N THR A 64 -0.79 -25.23 -24.92
CA THR A 64 0.32 -25.50 -23.99
C THR A 64 0.17 -24.68 -22.70
N GLY A 65 0.83 -25.10 -21.61
CA GLY A 65 0.83 -24.36 -20.33
C GLY A 65 1.53 -22.99 -20.34
N THR A 66 2.18 -22.62 -21.46
CA THR A 66 2.74 -21.29 -21.74
C THR A 66 2.31 -20.89 -23.16
N PRO A 67 1.13 -20.23 -23.32
CA PRO A 67 0.60 -19.89 -24.64
C PRO A 67 1.42 -18.77 -25.29
N VAL A 68 1.71 -18.91 -26.58
CA VAL A 68 2.25 -17.83 -27.40
C VAL A 68 1.08 -16.91 -27.76
N THR A 69 1.12 -15.64 -27.31
CA THR A 69 0.03 -14.66 -27.47
C THR A 69 0.34 -13.64 -28.55
N GLY A 70 -0.63 -12.77 -28.88
CA GLY A 70 -0.44 -11.64 -29.80
C GLY A 70 0.71 -10.70 -29.42
N GLY A 71 1.13 -10.68 -28.15
CA GLY A 71 2.31 -9.94 -27.69
C GLY A 71 3.59 -10.35 -28.41
N THR A 72 3.72 -11.61 -28.83
CA THR A 72 4.87 -12.10 -29.62
C THR A 72 4.90 -11.45 -31.01
N ILE A 73 3.75 -11.32 -31.68
CA ILE A 73 3.66 -10.66 -32.99
C ILE A 73 4.01 -9.18 -32.85
N VAL A 74 3.51 -8.52 -31.80
CA VAL A 74 3.84 -7.11 -31.50
C VAL A 74 5.33 -6.92 -31.26
N GLN A 75 5.96 -7.82 -30.49
CA GLN A 75 7.40 -7.75 -30.23
C GLN A 75 8.21 -8.00 -31.51
N MET A 76 7.85 -9.02 -32.30
CA MET A 76 8.51 -9.34 -33.57
C MET A 76 8.43 -8.19 -34.58
N ALA A 77 7.32 -7.44 -34.60
CA ALA A 77 7.17 -6.26 -35.43
C ALA A 77 8.00 -5.07 -34.90
N LYS A 78 8.04 -4.86 -33.57
CA LYS A 78 8.89 -3.82 -32.95
C LYS A 78 10.37 -4.04 -33.24
N ASP A 79 10.83 -5.29 -33.14
CA ASP A 79 12.21 -5.66 -33.47
C ASP A 79 12.55 -5.40 -34.96
N ARG A 80 11.52 -5.35 -35.82
CA ARG A 80 11.60 -5.05 -37.26
C ARG A 80 11.22 -3.60 -37.60
N GLY A 81 11.24 -2.70 -36.60
CA GLY A 81 11.09 -1.27 -36.80
C GLY A 81 9.66 -0.75 -36.75
N TRP A 82 8.66 -1.58 -36.43
CA TRP A 82 7.31 -1.11 -36.18
C TRP A 82 7.24 -0.31 -34.88
N SER A 83 6.75 0.92 -34.96
CA SER A 83 6.46 1.76 -33.80
C SER A 83 4.98 2.15 -33.80
N PRO A 84 4.29 2.11 -32.64
CA PRO A 84 2.91 2.56 -32.57
C PRO A 84 2.84 4.04 -32.95
N ALA A 85 1.94 4.41 -33.88
CA ALA A 85 1.71 5.81 -34.24
C ALA A 85 1.28 6.61 -33.00
N LEU A 86 2.15 7.53 -32.57
CA LEU A 86 2.10 8.25 -31.29
C LEU A 86 1.08 9.40 -31.29
N SER A 87 0.41 9.60 -30.16
CA SER A 87 0.11 10.95 -29.68
C SER A 87 1.12 11.32 -28.58
N SER A 88 2.05 12.20 -28.95
CA SER A 88 3.04 12.95 -28.16
C SER A 88 2.93 12.93 -26.62
N ASP A 89 3.84 12.23 -25.93
CA ASP A 89 4.35 12.51 -24.55
C ASP A 89 5.62 11.64 -24.33
N PRO A 90 6.76 12.15 -23.80
CA PRO A 90 7.91 11.31 -23.47
C PRO A 90 7.64 10.63 -22.12
N GLY A 91 7.34 9.33 -22.17
CA GLY A 91 7.05 8.57 -20.96
C GLY A 91 6.89 7.10 -21.29
N TYR A 92 8.00 6.37 -21.19
CA TYR A 92 8.13 4.92 -21.21
C TYR A 92 6.86 4.20 -20.68
N SER A 93 6.24 3.37 -21.52
CA SER A 93 5.05 2.59 -21.16
C SER A 93 5.48 1.27 -20.51
N LEU A 94 5.25 1.19 -19.21
CA LEU A 94 5.45 0.00 -18.39
C LEU A 94 4.21 -0.93 -18.47
N ASP A 95 4.43 -2.23 -18.59
CA ASP A 95 3.43 -3.29 -18.79
C ASP A 95 2.50 -3.50 -17.58
N TRP A 96 1.34 -4.12 -17.75
CA TRP A 96 0.25 -4.18 -16.76
C TRP A 96 0.60 -4.86 -15.43
N ASP A 97 1.67 -5.65 -15.38
CA ASP A 97 2.19 -6.30 -14.17
C ASP A 97 3.46 -5.65 -13.60
N SER A 98 3.90 -4.53 -14.17
CA SER A 98 5.09 -3.85 -13.67
C SER A 98 4.80 -3.12 -12.35
N VAL A 99 5.46 -3.60 -11.30
CA VAL A 99 5.62 -2.88 -10.04
C VAL A 99 6.66 -1.79 -10.27
N ILE A 100 6.26 -0.53 -10.16
CA ILE A 100 7.19 0.59 -10.09
C ILE A 100 7.70 0.63 -8.64
N GLN A 101 8.75 -0.13 -8.35
CA GLN A 101 9.64 0.20 -7.24
C GLN A 101 10.53 1.34 -7.70
N GLN A 102 10.03 2.57 -7.58
CA GLN A 102 10.87 3.76 -7.57
C GLN A 102 11.49 3.87 -6.18
N ASP A 103 12.48 3.03 -5.96
CA ASP A 103 13.64 3.31 -5.12
C ASP A 103 14.81 3.26 -6.11
N ASP A 104 15.18 4.42 -6.64
CA ASP A 104 16.27 4.55 -7.60
C ASP A 104 17.59 4.41 -6.83
N VAL A 105 18.00 3.17 -6.55
CA VAL A 105 19.33 2.82 -6.02
C VAL A 105 20.40 3.20 -7.05
N VAL A 106 20.73 4.48 -7.10
CA VAL A 106 21.74 5.08 -7.97
C VAL A 106 22.79 5.73 -7.08
N ILE A 107 23.86 4.98 -6.84
CA ILE A 107 25.05 5.41 -6.11
C ILE A 107 26.03 6.08 -7.07
N VAL A 108 26.05 5.64 -8.33
CA VAL A 108 26.98 6.12 -9.35
C VAL A 108 26.28 7.14 -10.26
N ASP A 109 26.76 8.39 -10.24
CA ASP A 109 26.31 9.42 -11.18
C ASP A 109 26.82 9.10 -12.60
N LYS A 110 25.92 8.62 -13.45
CA LYS A 110 26.18 8.22 -14.84
C LYS A 110 26.82 9.33 -15.68
N GLY A 111 26.69 10.60 -15.29
CA GLY A 111 27.27 11.75 -15.99
C GLY A 111 28.75 12.01 -15.70
N TRP A 112 29.27 11.53 -14.56
CA TRP A 112 30.58 11.96 -14.01
C TRP A 112 31.52 10.83 -13.58
N VAL A 113 31.28 9.58 -13.99
CA VAL A 113 32.21 8.46 -13.70
C VAL A 113 33.55 8.66 -14.42
N GLU A 114 34.60 8.99 -13.66
CA GLU A 114 35.97 9.01 -14.17
C GLU A 114 36.47 7.57 -14.35
N GLY A 115 36.86 7.21 -15.58
CA GLY A 115 37.34 5.86 -15.90
C GLY A 115 38.59 5.49 -15.10
N ARG A 116 38.65 4.26 -14.58
CA ARG A 116 39.83 3.72 -13.89
C ARG A 116 40.67 2.89 -14.86
N GLU A 117 41.79 3.45 -15.30
CA GLU A 117 42.74 2.83 -16.25
C GLU A 117 43.19 1.43 -15.78
N ILE A 118 43.11 0.44 -16.68
CA ILE A 118 43.62 -0.93 -16.45
C ILE A 118 45.05 -1.02 -16.97
N LYS A 119 46.00 -1.22 -16.06
CA LYS A 119 47.43 -1.33 -16.41
C LYS A 119 47.83 -2.79 -16.57
N GLU A 120 48.27 -3.18 -17.77
CA GLU A 120 48.82 -4.50 -18.00
C GLU A 120 50.15 -4.68 -17.22
N PRO A 121 50.35 -5.83 -16.54
CA PRO A 121 51.55 -6.05 -15.74
C PRO A 121 52.80 -6.15 -16.62
N VAL A 122 53.82 -5.33 -16.30
CA VAL A 122 55.12 -5.33 -17.00
C VAL A 122 55.87 -6.64 -16.74
N ASN A 123 55.98 -7.03 -15.47
CA ASN A 123 56.51 -8.33 -15.04
C ASN A 123 55.34 -9.24 -14.67
N TRP A 124 54.91 -10.08 -15.61
CA TRP A 124 53.76 -10.96 -15.44
C TRP A 124 54.20 -12.39 -15.10
N ASP A 125 53.73 -12.90 -13.96
CA ASP A 125 53.91 -14.29 -13.56
C ASP A 125 52.59 -15.04 -13.72
N PRO A 126 52.39 -15.76 -14.84
CA PRO A 126 51.12 -16.38 -15.16
C PRO A 126 50.80 -17.55 -14.21
N VAL A 127 51.82 -18.20 -13.63
CA VAL A 127 51.61 -19.31 -12.68
C VAL A 127 51.11 -18.75 -11.36
N LYS A 128 51.73 -17.66 -10.90
CA LYS A 128 51.32 -16.99 -9.66
C LYS A 128 49.88 -16.48 -9.73
N ASP A 129 49.49 -15.81 -10.82
CA ASP A 129 48.12 -15.32 -11.01
C ASP A 129 47.08 -16.44 -10.88
N LEU A 130 47.37 -17.60 -11.47
CA LEU A 130 46.47 -18.74 -11.44
C LEU A 130 46.42 -19.42 -10.08
N ILE A 131 47.57 -19.54 -9.40
CA ILE A 131 47.62 -20.04 -8.02
C ILE A 131 46.80 -19.13 -7.10
N THR A 132 47.03 -17.82 -7.15
CA THR A 132 46.29 -16.85 -6.31
C THR A 132 44.79 -16.87 -6.61
N TYR A 133 44.38 -17.03 -7.88
CA TYR A 133 42.98 -17.20 -8.24
C TYR A 133 42.37 -18.47 -7.61
N LEU A 134 43.08 -19.61 -7.66
CA LEU A 134 42.61 -20.86 -7.07
C LEU A 134 42.52 -20.77 -5.54
N GLU A 135 43.55 -20.24 -4.88
CA GLU A 135 43.59 -20.06 -3.42
C GLU A 135 42.50 -19.11 -2.90
N THR A 136 42.07 -18.14 -3.71
CA THR A 136 41.05 -17.17 -3.30
C THR A 136 39.62 -17.70 -3.41
N LEU A 137 39.36 -18.59 -4.38
CA LEU A 137 38.01 -19.06 -4.70
C LEU A 137 37.70 -20.48 -4.22
N PHE A 138 38.72 -21.31 -3.94
CA PHE A 138 38.54 -22.73 -3.67
C PHE A 138 39.28 -23.20 -2.43
N GLU A 139 38.69 -24.17 -1.74
CA GLU A 139 39.36 -24.98 -0.73
C GLU A 139 40.18 -26.10 -1.40
N SER A 140 41.20 -26.61 -0.71
CA SER A 140 42.21 -27.49 -1.32
C SER A 140 41.67 -28.83 -1.84
N ASP A 141 40.56 -29.32 -1.28
CA ASP A 141 39.89 -30.58 -1.61
C ASP A 141 38.72 -30.42 -2.59
N GLU A 142 38.38 -29.20 -2.98
CA GLU A 142 37.29 -28.94 -3.92
C GLU A 142 37.70 -29.13 -5.38
N ASN A 143 36.83 -29.74 -6.17
CA ASN A 143 37.05 -29.95 -7.61
C ASN A 143 36.84 -28.66 -8.42
N VAL A 144 37.81 -28.36 -9.29
CA VAL A 144 37.81 -27.15 -10.12
C VAL A 144 37.49 -27.51 -11.56
N GLY A 145 36.49 -26.83 -12.13
CA GLY A 145 36.14 -26.96 -13.54
C GLY A 145 36.94 -25.99 -14.42
N TYR A 146 37.69 -26.47 -15.41
CA TYR A 146 38.42 -25.60 -16.35
C TYR A 146 38.33 -26.11 -17.79
N VAL A 147 38.49 -25.22 -18.77
CA VAL A 147 38.40 -25.52 -20.20
C VAL A 147 39.57 -24.90 -20.94
N THR A 148 40.44 -25.73 -21.51
CA THR A 148 41.57 -25.32 -22.35
C THR A 148 41.34 -25.60 -23.84
N ARG A 149 40.44 -26.52 -24.17
CA ARG A 149 40.11 -26.89 -25.56
C ARG A 149 38.85 -26.19 -26.06
N SER A 150 38.94 -25.63 -27.27
CA SER A 150 37.83 -25.03 -28.01
C SER A 150 37.58 -25.76 -29.33
N PHE A 151 36.34 -25.73 -29.84
CA PHE A 151 36.00 -26.18 -31.19
C PHE A 151 35.40 -25.03 -32.00
N GLU A 152 35.58 -25.05 -33.31
CA GLU A 152 35.06 -24.02 -34.21
C GLU A 152 33.66 -24.38 -34.70
N ARG A 153 32.74 -23.43 -34.62
CA ARG A 153 31.40 -23.53 -35.19
C ARG A 153 30.99 -22.17 -35.73
N ASP A 154 30.62 -22.12 -37.01
CA ASP A 154 30.15 -20.89 -37.68
C ASP A 154 31.14 -19.70 -37.55
N GLY A 155 32.44 -19.97 -37.68
CA GLY A 155 33.51 -18.97 -37.56
C GLY A 155 33.76 -18.44 -36.15
N LYS A 156 33.13 -19.03 -35.11
CA LYS A 156 33.35 -18.70 -33.70
C LYS A 156 33.90 -19.91 -32.94
N TYR A 157 34.91 -19.67 -32.10
CA TYR A 157 35.46 -20.69 -31.20
C TYR A 157 34.62 -20.80 -29.92
N LEU A 158 34.10 -22.01 -29.66
CA LEU A 158 33.30 -22.34 -28.48
C LEU A 158 34.08 -23.27 -27.53
N PRO A 159 33.94 -23.11 -26.21
CA PRO A 159 34.56 -24.00 -25.24
C PRO A 159 33.96 -25.41 -25.28
N THR A 160 34.80 -26.43 -25.07
CA THR A 160 34.35 -27.83 -24.87
C THR A 160 33.79 -28.03 -23.44
N LYS A 161 33.39 -29.26 -23.08
CA LYS A 161 32.89 -29.58 -21.72
C LYS A 161 33.91 -29.26 -20.61
N GLY A 162 35.21 -29.26 -20.93
CA GLY A 162 36.29 -29.03 -19.99
C GLY A 162 36.70 -30.26 -19.20
N CYS A 163 37.53 -30.02 -18.19
CA CYS A 163 37.96 -30.95 -17.16
C CYS A 163 37.35 -30.52 -15.80
N TRP A 164 37.18 -31.47 -14.89
CA TRP A 164 36.59 -31.25 -13.56
C TRP A 164 37.03 -32.32 -12.54
N ASP A 165 38.06 -33.09 -12.89
CA ASP A 165 38.52 -34.30 -12.22
C ASP A 165 39.55 -34.04 -11.11
N ARG A 166 40.13 -32.84 -11.06
CA ARG A 166 41.22 -32.47 -10.13
C ARG A 166 40.77 -31.43 -9.11
N THR A 167 41.30 -31.56 -7.89
CA THR A 167 41.04 -30.58 -6.82
C THR A 167 41.93 -29.35 -6.95
N ALA A 168 41.54 -28.24 -6.32
CA ALA A 168 42.33 -27.01 -6.30
C ALA A 168 43.75 -27.26 -5.74
N GLY A 169 43.88 -28.03 -4.66
CA GLY A 169 45.18 -28.38 -4.07
C GLY A 169 46.07 -29.19 -5.01
N GLN A 170 45.50 -30.16 -5.75
CA GLN A 170 46.24 -30.92 -6.76
C GLN A 170 46.73 -30.04 -7.92
N LEU A 171 45.90 -29.08 -8.35
CA LEU A 171 46.26 -28.12 -9.39
C LEU A 171 47.36 -27.16 -8.92
N ILE A 172 47.24 -26.60 -7.71
CA ILE A 172 48.24 -25.71 -7.11
C ILE A 172 49.59 -26.44 -6.98
N ASP A 173 49.59 -27.66 -6.44
CA ASP A 173 50.81 -28.48 -6.32
C ASP A 173 51.50 -28.74 -7.67
N ALA A 174 50.69 -28.99 -8.71
CA ALA A 174 51.20 -29.21 -10.05
C ALA A 174 51.76 -27.91 -10.66
N LEU A 175 51.08 -26.78 -10.44
CA LEU A 175 51.50 -25.45 -10.91
C LEU A 175 52.80 -24.98 -10.24
N ILE A 176 52.98 -25.23 -8.94
CA ILE A 176 54.25 -24.91 -8.24
C ILE A 176 55.42 -25.70 -8.85
N LYS A 177 55.19 -26.93 -9.28
CA LYS A 177 56.21 -27.83 -9.84
C LYS A 177 56.45 -27.65 -11.34
N CYS A 178 55.60 -26.91 -12.05
CA CYS A 178 55.62 -26.85 -13.52
C CYS A 178 56.71 -25.95 -14.12
N LYS A 179 57.49 -25.24 -13.29
CA LYS A 179 58.58 -24.35 -13.72
C LYS A 179 58.18 -23.32 -14.80
N GLY A 180 56.92 -22.86 -14.76
CA GLY A 180 56.38 -21.89 -15.71
C GLY A 180 55.56 -22.47 -16.86
N ASP A 181 55.52 -23.79 -17.03
CA ASP A 181 54.75 -24.45 -18.09
C ASP A 181 53.33 -24.82 -17.60
N ILE A 182 52.38 -23.90 -17.77
CA ILE A 182 50.96 -24.11 -17.43
C ILE A 182 50.32 -25.17 -18.34
N GLY A 183 50.78 -25.30 -19.59
CA GLY A 183 50.27 -26.28 -20.56
C GLY A 183 50.51 -27.71 -20.11
N ALA A 184 51.67 -27.99 -19.50
CA ALA A 184 51.97 -29.29 -18.89
C ALA A 184 51.01 -29.68 -17.76
N VAL A 185 50.37 -28.70 -17.10
CA VAL A 185 49.43 -28.94 -16.01
C VAL A 185 47.99 -29.01 -16.51
N LEU A 186 47.52 -27.99 -17.23
CA LEU A 186 46.10 -27.83 -17.60
C LEU A 186 45.76 -28.27 -19.03
N GLY A 187 46.77 -28.65 -19.80
CA GLY A 187 46.70 -28.93 -21.23
C GLY A 187 46.85 -27.66 -22.07
N ASP A 188 47.40 -27.83 -23.26
CA ASP A 188 47.59 -26.74 -24.22
C ASP A 188 46.25 -26.12 -24.62
N TYR A 189 46.24 -24.79 -24.70
CA TYR A 189 45.09 -23.99 -25.12
C TYR A 189 45.39 -23.25 -26.43
N ASN A 190 44.34 -22.82 -27.13
CA ASN A 190 44.50 -22.01 -28.34
C ASN A 190 44.81 -20.55 -27.95
N PRO A 191 46.00 -19.99 -28.28
CA PRO A 191 46.36 -18.62 -27.92
C PRO A 191 45.47 -17.54 -28.54
N GLU A 192 44.70 -17.83 -29.59
CA GLU A 192 43.73 -16.88 -30.16
C GLU A 192 42.47 -16.71 -29.29
N VAL A 193 42.13 -17.75 -28.51
CA VAL A 193 40.86 -17.84 -27.79
C VAL A 193 41.04 -17.76 -26.27
N GLY A 194 42.21 -18.18 -25.77
CA GLY A 194 42.53 -18.28 -24.35
C GLY A 194 41.91 -19.51 -23.69
N ALA A 195 41.77 -19.46 -22.37
CA ALA A 195 41.18 -20.53 -21.57
C ALA A 195 40.09 -20.00 -20.64
N TRP A 196 39.32 -20.92 -20.06
CA TRP A 196 38.22 -20.61 -19.15
C TRP A 196 38.30 -21.45 -17.89
N ILE A 197 37.73 -20.91 -16.82
CA ILE A 197 37.67 -21.55 -15.51
C ILE A 197 36.31 -21.26 -14.88
N ARG A 198 35.76 -22.23 -14.16
CA ARG A 198 34.56 -22.04 -13.34
C ARG A 198 34.98 -21.46 -12.00
N PHE A 199 34.07 -20.74 -11.36
CA PHE A 199 34.35 -20.02 -10.12
C PHE A 199 33.71 -20.65 -8.88
N ASN A 200 32.70 -21.50 -9.07
CA ASN A 200 32.13 -22.30 -8.00
C ASN A 200 32.65 -23.75 -8.04
N PRO A 201 32.82 -24.39 -6.87
CA PRO A 201 33.31 -25.77 -6.76
C PRO A 201 32.32 -26.78 -7.33
N LEU A 202 32.86 -27.88 -7.87
CA LEU A 202 32.08 -28.95 -8.50
C LEU A 202 32.11 -30.25 -7.69
N ASP A 203 31.17 -31.15 -7.99
CA ASP A 203 31.03 -32.48 -7.36
C ASP A 203 31.97 -33.56 -7.94
N GLY A 204 32.78 -33.22 -8.95
CA GLY A 204 33.66 -34.14 -9.66
C GLY A 204 32.96 -35.11 -10.63
N LYS A 205 31.62 -35.07 -10.75
CA LYS A 205 30.82 -35.96 -11.60
C LYS A 205 30.35 -35.29 -12.89
N GLY A 206 30.32 -33.97 -12.93
CA GLY A 206 29.95 -33.22 -14.12
C GLY A 206 30.23 -31.73 -14.03
N VAL A 207 29.62 -30.98 -14.94
CA VAL A 207 29.90 -29.55 -15.18
C VAL A 207 28.65 -28.70 -15.33
N LYS A 208 27.47 -29.26 -15.02
CA LYS A 208 26.18 -28.55 -15.07
C LYS A 208 25.93 -27.81 -13.76
N ASN A 209 24.87 -27.00 -13.71
CA ASN A 209 24.43 -26.35 -12.47
C ASN A 209 24.20 -27.36 -11.33
N ASP A 210 23.63 -28.54 -11.63
CA ASP A 210 23.40 -29.61 -10.64
C ASP A 210 24.70 -30.20 -10.06
N ASN A 211 25.85 -29.94 -10.68
CA ASN A 211 27.16 -30.41 -10.24
C ASN A 211 27.87 -29.37 -9.37
N VAL A 212 27.30 -28.18 -9.17
CA VAL A 212 27.86 -27.16 -8.27
C VAL A 212 27.54 -27.54 -6.84
N ILE A 213 28.57 -27.68 -6.00
CA ILE A 213 28.40 -28.13 -4.60
C ILE A 213 28.21 -26.97 -3.63
N ASP A 214 28.65 -25.77 -4.00
CA ASP A 214 28.53 -24.58 -3.17
C ASP A 214 28.32 -23.32 -4.02
N TYR A 215 27.40 -22.45 -3.59
CA TYR A 215 26.95 -21.26 -4.31
C TYR A 215 27.59 -20.00 -3.73
N ARG A 216 28.93 -19.98 -3.66
CA ARG A 216 29.70 -18.88 -3.06
C ARG A 216 29.80 -17.65 -3.93
N PHE A 217 29.88 -17.80 -5.25
CA PHE A 217 30.20 -16.69 -6.13
C PHE A 217 29.25 -16.57 -7.32
N ALA A 218 29.14 -15.34 -7.82
CA ALA A 218 28.46 -14.99 -9.07
C ALA A 218 29.38 -14.17 -9.97
N LEU A 219 29.21 -14.31 -11.28
CA LEU A 219 29.98 -13.56 -12.27
C LEU A 219 29.26 -12.26 -12.63
N VAL A 220 29.95 -11.13 -12.53
CA VAL A 220 29.54 -9.83 -13.05
C VAL A 220 30.53 -9.43 -14.14
N GLU A 221 30.05 -9.31 -15.37
CA GLU A 221 30.82 -8.85 -16.53
C GLU A 221 29.93 -8.04 -17.46
N SER A 222 30.55 -7.13 -18.22
CA SER A 222 29.90 -6.38 -19.29
C SER A 222 30.80 -6.34 -20.52
N ASP A 223 30.24 -6.66 -21.69
CA ASP A 223 30.96 -6.52 -22.97
C ASP A 223 30.58 -5.22 -23.71
N SER A 224 29.51 -4.53 -23.28
CA SER A 224 29.00 -3.29 -23.90
C SER A 224 29.49 -2.00 -23.23
N THR A 225 29.92 -2.07 -21.98
CA THR A 225 30.46 -0.93 -21.22
C THR A 225 31.96 -0.76 -21.50
N ASP A 226 32.47 0.47 -21.48
CA ASP A 226 33.92 0.70 -21.63
C ASP A 226 34.72 0.08 -20.46
N LEU A 227 35.92 -0.45 -20.73
CA LEU A 227 36.75 -1.17 -19.76
C LEU A 227 37.06 -0.35 -18.51
N GLU A 228 37.41 0.92 -18.67
CA GLU A 228 37.80 1.79 -17.56
C GLU A 228 36.58 2.16 -16.71
N LYS A 229 35.43 2.30 -17.36
CA LYS A 229 34.14 2.51 -16.70
C LYS A 229 33.68 1.27 -15.95
N GLN A 230 33.84 0.08 -16.52
CA GLN A 230 33.55 -1.18 -15.82
C GLN A 230 34.34 -1.26 -14.53
N ASN A 231 35.65 -1.00 -14.60
CA ASN A 231 36.54 -1.03 -13.46
C ASN A 231 36.13 0.02 -12.41
N ALA A 232 35.86 1.27 -12.81
CA ALA A 232 35.40 2.32 -11.90
C ALA A 232 34.10 1.94 -11.18
N ILE A 233 33.06 1.51 -11.91
CA ILE A 233 31.75 1.19 -11.33
C ILE A 233 31.85 0.01 -10.36
N ILE A 234 32.64 -1.02 -10.66
CA ILE A 234 32.85 -2.16 -9.76
C ILE A 234 33.43 -1.71 -8.41
N HIS A 235 34.36 -0.75 -8.43
CA HIS A 235 34.96 -0.20 -7.22
C HIS A 235 34.05 0.77 -6.48
N GLU A 236 33.33 1.66 -7.18
CA GLU A 236 32.41 2.63 -6.57
C GLU A 236 31.18 1.96 -5.93
N LEU A 237 30.72 0.83 -6.50
CA LEU A 237 29.65 0.02 -5.91
C LEU A 237 30.12 -0.81 -4.71
N GLU A 238 31.39 -0.75 -4.34
CA GLU A 238 32.04 -1.54 -3.28
C GLU A 238 31.65 -3.03 -3.33
N LEU A 239 31.45 -3.58 -4.54
CA LEU A 239 31.02 -4.96 -4.74
C LEU A 239 31.99 -5.91 -4.00
N PRO A 240 31.50 -6.92 -3.25
CA PRO A 240 32.36 -7.84 -2.50
C PRO A 240 33.03 -8.82 -3.48
N VAL A 241 34.04 -8.36 -4.21
CA VAL A 241 34.70 -9.11 -5.29
C VAL A 241 35.85 -9.92 -4.72
N ALA A 242 35.77 -11.24 -4.89
CA ALA A 242 36.83 -12.16 -4.54
C ALA A 242 38.01 -12.08 -5.52
N CYS A 243 37.73 -12.13 -6.83
CA CYS A 243 38.73 -12.03 -7.89
C CYS A 243 38.24 -11.11 -9.01
N LEU A 244 39.10 -10.19 -9.46
CA LEU A 244 38.86 -9.34 -10.62
C LEU A 244 39.82 -9.72 -11.74
N VAL A 245 39.31 -10.20 -12.88
CA VAL A 245 40.14 -10.75 -13.96
C VAL A 245 39.94 -9.98 -15.26
N PHE A 246 41.05 -9.57 -15.89
CA PHE A 246 40.98 -8.96 -17.22
C PHE A 246 40.81 -10.03 -18.30
N SER A 247 39.80 -9.90 -19.16
CA SER A 247 39.43 -10.93 -20.15
C SER A 247 40.41 -11.05 -21.34
N GLY A 248 41.40 -10.16 -21.42
CA GLY A 248 42.31 -10.02 -22.56
C GLY A 248 41.68 -9.31 -23.77
N LYS A 249 40.43 -8.80 -23.66
CA LYS A 249 39.77 -8.01 -24.71
C LYS A 249 39.03 -6.78 -24.16
N LYS A 250 37.71 -6.86 -24.00
CA LYS A 250 36.81 -5.71 -23.73
C LYS A 250 36.04 -5.81 -22.41
N SER A 251 36.31 -6.83 -21.60
CA SER A 251 35.55 -7.11 -20.38
C SER A 251 36.46 -7.35 -19.18
N VAL A 252 35.96 -6.94 -18.03
CA VAL A 252 36.48 -7.31 -16.72
C VAL A 252 35.51 -8.31 -16.09
N HIS A 253 36.04 -9.44 -15.63
CA HIS A 253 35.28 -10.48 -14.96
C HIS A 253 35.40 -10.28 -13.46
N ALA A 254 34.37 -9.75 -12.83
CA ALA A 254 34.28 -9.63 -11.38
C ALA A 254 33.59 -10.86 -10.79
N ILE A 255 34.29 -11.59 -9.94
CA ILE A 255 33.77 -12.76 -9.24
C ILE A 255 33.29 -12.28 -7.86
N VAL A 256 32.00 -12.05 -7.74
CA VAL A 256 31.36 -11.43 -6.55
C VAL A 256 30.93 -12.50 -5.55
N ARG A 257 31.24 -12.30 -4.27
CA ARG A 257 30.78 -13.14 -3.16
C ARG A 257 29.29 -12.97 -2.96
N VAL A 258 28.54 -14.07 -3.06
CA VAL A 258 27.11 -14.13 -2.79
C VAL A 258 26.77 -15.10 -1.67
N ASP A 259 27.65 -16.04 -1.32
CA ASP A 259 27.56 -16.93 -0.14
C ASP A 259 26.14 -17.45 0.14
N ALA A 260 25.51 -18.02 -0.89
CA ALA A 260 24.13 -18.48 -0.82
C ALA A 260 24.05 -19.92 -0.29
N VAL A 261 23.10 -20.20 0.61
CA VAL A 261 22.97 -21.52 1.24
C VAL A 261 22.37 -22.56 0.28
N ASN A 262 21.63 -22.10 -0.74
CA ASN A 262 21.01 -22.96 -1.74
C ASN A 262 20.76 -22.20 -3.05
N TYR A 263 20.30 -22.94 -4.07
CA TYR A 263 20.05 -22.40 -5.41
C TYR A 263 18.96 -21.31 -5.47
N ASP A 264 17.90 -21.43 -4.67
CA ASP A 264 16.81 -20.44 -4.65
C ASP A 264 17.29 -19.11 -4.06
N GLU A 265 18.09 -19.18 -3.00
CA GLU A 265 18.74 -18.01 -2.41
C GLU A 265 19.78 -17.42 -3.35
N TYR A 266 20.59 -18.25 -4.00
CA TYR A 266 21.56 -17.82 -5.01
C TYR A 266 20.87 -17.00 -6.11
N ARG A 267 19.76 -17.51 -6.65
CA ARG A 267 18.98 -16.79 -7.66
C ARG A 267 18.51 -15.42 -7.17
N LYS A 268 17.97 -15.34 -5.95
CA LYS A 268 17.49 -14.07 -5.38
C LYS A 268 18.64 -13.06 -5.19
N ARG A 269 19.77 -13.50 -4.63
CA ARG A 269 20.96 -12.65 -4.41
C ARG A 269 21.52 -12.15 -5.74
N VAL A 270 21.66 -13.04 -6.73
CA VAL A 270 22.15 -12.66 -8.07
C VAL A 270 21.19 -11.70 -8.80
N ASP A 271 19.87 -11.94 -8.72
CA ASP A 271 18.88 -11.04 -9.32
C ASP A 271 18.95 -9.63 -8.70
N TYR A 272 19.13 -9.54 -7.38
CA TYR A 272 19.34 -8.27 -6.69
C TYR A 272 20.65 -7.58 -7.12
N LEU A 273 21.77 -8.30 -7.07
CA LEU A 273 23.09 -7.82 -7.50
C LEU A 273 23.05 -7.23 -8.92
N TYR A 274 22.44 -7.96 -9.86
CA TYR A 274 22.34 -7.54 -11.26
C TYR A 274 21.44 -6.32 -11.42
N THR A 275 20.39 -6.21 -10.60
CA THR A 275 19.50 -5.04 -10.59
C THR A 275 20.27 -3.80 -10.14
N VAL A 276 21.03 -3.89 -9.05
CA VAL A 276 21.86 -2.78 -8.54
C VAL A 276 22.91 -2.37 -9.59
N CYS A 277 23.66 -3.33 -10.15
CA CYS A 277 24.66 -3.04 -11.16
C CYS A 277 24.06 -2.38 -12.42
N LYS A 278 22.93 -2.89 -12.92
CA LYS A 278 22.24 -2.31 -14.10
C LYS A 278 21.74 -0.90 -13.83
N LYS A 279 21.18 -0.65 -12.63
CA LYS A 279 20.74 0.70 -12.23
C LYS A 279 21.91 1.69 -12.23
N ASN A 280 23.10 1.25 -11.83
CA ASN A 280 24.33 2.04 -11.72
C ASN A 280 25.20 2.06 -13.01
N GLY A 281 24.66 1.59 -14.14
CA GLY A 281 25.31 1.78 -15.45
C GLY A 281 26.19 0.61 -15.93
N LEU A 282 26.20 -0.53 -15.23
CA LEU A 282 26.79 -1.78 -15.72
C LEU A 282 25.76 -2.62 -16.49
N GLU A 283 25.86 -2.67 -17.80
CA GLU A 283 25.03 -3.57 -18.62
C GLU A 283 25.54 -5.01 -18.55
N ILE A 284 24.92 -5.83 -17.71
CA ILE A 284 25.33 -7.23 -17.49
C ILE A 284 24.59 -8.19 -18.44
N ASP A 285 25.30 -9.17 -18.97
CA ASP A 285 24.72 -10.29 -19.74
C ASP A 285 23.89 -11.21 -18.82
N GLN A 286 22.58 -11.28 -19.08
CA GLN A 286 21.61 -12.09 -18.33
C GLN A 286 21.92 -13.60 -18.38
N GLN A 287 22.70 -14.06 -19.35
CA GLN A 287 23.12 -15.47 -19.46
C GLN A 287 24.13 -15.89 -18.38
N ASN A 288 24.73 -14.93 -17.68
CA ASN A 288 25.74 -15.16 -16.65
C ASN A 288 25.18 -15.45 -15.25
N LYS A 289 23.85 -15.48 -15.10
CA LYS A 289 23.17 -15.88 -13.85
C LYS A 289 23.42 -17.33 -13.43
N ASN A 290 24.01 -18.15 -14.29
CA ASN A 290 24.22 -19.57 -14.01
C ASN A 290 25.40 -19.80 -13.05
N PRO A 291 25.23 -20.60 -11.98
CA PRO A 291 26.30 -20.86 -11.01
C PRO A 291 27.47 -21.69 -11.57
N SER A 292 27.27 -22.46 -12.64
CA SER A 292 28.32 -23.23 -13.33
C SER A 292 28.98 -22.48 -14.51
N ARG A 293 28.73 -21.17 -14.63
CA ARG A 293 29.21 -20.36 -15.76
C ARG A 293 30.74 -20.32 -15.82
N LEU A 294 31.25 -20.18 -17.04
CA LEU A 294 32.67 -20.04 -17.31
C LEU A 294 33.09 -18.57 -17.20
N SER A 295 34.09 -18.30 -16.38
CA SER A 295 34.86 -17.06 -16.37
C SER A 295 36.16 -17.23 -17.16
N ARG A 296 36.86 -16.12 -17.45
CA ARG A 296 38.20 -16.20 -18.07
C ARG A 296 39.24 -16.65 -17.06
N MET A 297 40.12 -17.53 -17.51
CA MET A 297 41.20 -18.04 -16.68
C MET A 297 42.36 -17.04 -16.68
N PRO A 298 42.87 -16.59 -15.52
CA PRO A 298 44.09 -15.81 -15.47
C PRO A 298 45.31 -16.71 -15.74
N GLY A 299 46.44 -16.11 -16.13
CA GLY A 299 47.68 -16.84 -16.42
C GLY A 299 47.81 -17.36 -17.86
N VAL A 300 46.95 -16.93 -18.79
CA VAL A 300 47.00 -17.36 -20.20
C VAL A 300 46.93 -16.19 -21.18
N ILE A 301 47.35 -16.41 -22.42
CA ILE A 301 47.35 -15.40 -23.48
C ILE A 301 46.14 -15.59 -24.40
N ARG A 302 45.50 -14.49 -24.78
CA ARG A 302 44.38 -14.46 -25.73
C ARG A 302 44.61 -13.38 -26.79
N ALA A 303 44.70 -13.78 -28.05
CA ALA A 303 44.93 -12.89 -29.19
C ALA A 303 46.08 -11.90 -28.95
N GLY A 304 47.19 -12.39 -28.39
CA GLY A 304 48.38 -11.59 -28.06
C GLY A 304 48.29 -10.73 -26.79
N ARG A 305 47.15 -10.71 -26.08
CA ARG A 305 46.98 -10.01 -24.80
C ARG A 305 46.97 -10.95 -23.60
N LYS A 306 47.40 -10.46 -22.44
CA LYS A 306 47.45 -11.23 -21.19
C LYS A 306 46.06 -11.30 -20.56
N GLN A 307 45.61 -12.50 -20.18
CA GLN A 307 44.50 -12.68 -19.24
C GLN A 307 45.12 -12.77 -17.85
N PHE A 308 44.96 -11.73 -17.04
CA PHE A 308 45.67 -11.63 -15.76
C PHE A 308 44.72 -11.27 -14.63
N LEU A 309 45.13 -11.64 -13.42
CA LEU A 309 44.41 -11.29 -12.20
C LEU A 309 44.75 -9.84 -11.85
N MET A 310 43.74 -8.96 -11.84
CA MET A 310 43.92 -7.54 -11.54
C MET A 310 44.07 -7.32 -10.05
N GLU A 311 43.05 -7.72 -9.28
CA GLU A 311 42.95 -7.51 -7.84
C GLU A 311 42.17 -8.67 -7.20
N THR A 312 42.33 -8.84 -5.88
CA THR A 312 41.63 -9.85 -5.08
C THR A 312 41.09 -9.25 -3.80
N ASN A 313 39.93 -9.70 -3.34
CA ASN A 313 39.28 -9.27 -2.09
C ASN A 313 39.12 -7.75 -1.99
N ILE A 314 38.42 -7.17 -2.97
CA ILE A 314 38.11 -5.73 -3.03
C ILE A 314 36.62 -5.50 -2.71
N GLY A 315 36.29 -4.27 -2.28
CA GLY A 315 34.94 -3.91 -1.83
C GLY A 315 34.65 -4.38 -0.41
N LYS A 316 33.37 -4.56 -0.09
CA LYS A 316 32.94 -5.04 1.24
C LYS A 316 33.38 -6.47 1.52
N ALA A 317 33.45 -6.86 2.80
CA ALA A 317 34.01 -8.15 3.19
C ALA A 317 33.10 -9.32 2.81
N ASN A 318 31.78 -9.12 2.80
CA ASN A 318 30.79 -10.15 2.51
C ASN A 318 29.50 -9.56 1.94
N TRP A 319 28.60 -10.45 1.50
CA TRP A 319 27.31 -10.10 0.91
C TRP A 319 26.41 -9.26 1.83
N ASP A 320 26.33 -9.60 3.12
CA ASP A 320 25.41 -8.95 4.05
C ASP A 320 25.84 -7.51 4.36
N GLU A 321 27.14 -7.29 4.61
CA GLU A 321 27.71 -5.95 4.79
C GLU A 321 27.50 -5.07 3.54
N TRP A 322 27.66 -5.67 2.35
CA TRP A 322 27.38 -4.98 1.10
C TRP A 322 25.92 -4.61 0.94
N ARG A 323 24.99 -5.54 1.22
CA ARG A 323 23.54 -5.25 1.14
C ARG A 323 23.14 -4.15 2.11
N GLU A 324 23.58 -4.23 3.37
CA GLU A 324 23.29 -3.22 4.38
C GLU A 324 23.83 -1.84 3.98
N TRP A 325 25.03 -1.80 3.40
CA TRP A 325 25.59 -0.55 2.90
C TRP A 325 24.79 0.02 1.72
N ILE A 326 24.41 -0.81 0.74
CA ILE A 326 23.55 -0.38 -0.37
C ILE A 326 22.21 0.17 0.15
N GLU A 327 21.61 -0.48 1.15
CA GLU A 327 20.34 -0.06 1.74
C GLU A 327 20.50 1.23 2.57
N ALA A 328 21.60 1.39 3.31
CA ALA A 328 21.86 2.56 4.15
C ALA A 328 22.29 3.81 3.35
N VAL A 329 23.07 3.65 2.29
CA VAL A 329 23.42 4.77 1.38
C VAL A 329 22.19 5.26 0.62
N ASN A 330 21.18 4.41 0.50
CA ASN A 330 19.90 4.72 -0.13
C ASN A 330 18.80 5.05 0.91
N ASP A 331 19.16 5.34 2.17
CA ASP A 331 18.21 5.82 3.15
C ASP A 331 17.93 7.30 2.85
N ASP A 332 16.84 7.55 2.10
CA ASP A 332 16.34 8.88 1.70
C ASP A 332 15.78 9.67 2.91
N LEU A 333 16.38 9.51 4.10
CA LEU A 333 16.00 10.29 5.27
C LEU A 333 16.57 11.71 5.16
N PRO A 334 15.76 12.73 5.43
CA PRO A 334 16.26 14.10 5.47
C PRO A 334 17.31 14.27 6.58
N ASP A 335 18.33 15.08 6.31
CA ASP A 335 19.31 15.47 7.32
C ASP A 335 18.62 16.11 8.54
N PRO A 336 19.09 15.84 9.77
CA PRO A 336 18.55 16.50 10.96
C PRO A 336 18.70 18.03 10.88
N GLU A 337 17.57 18.74 10.91
CA GLU A 337 17.56 20.20 10.98
C GLU A 337 17.84 20.70 12.41
N SER A 338 18.74 21.67 12.56
CA SER A 338 18.98 22.34 13.84
C SER A 338 17.95 23.45 14.06
N LEU A 339 17.27 23.44 15.23
CA LEU A 339 16.34 24.52 15.58
C LEU A 339 17.04 25.88 15.65
N GLU A 340 18.33 25.92 15.99
CA GLU A 340 19.13 27.16 16.02
C GLU A 340 19.22 27.80 14.64
N SER A 341 19.38 27.00 13.57
CA SER A 341 19.56 27.53 12.21
C SER A 341 18.29 28.15 11.62
N VAL A 342 17.12 27.85 12.19
CA VAL A 342 15.81 28.30 11.68
C VAL A 342 15.03 29.18 12.67
N TRP A 343 15.56 29.43 13.88
CA TRP A 343 14.84 30.11 14.96
C TRP A 343 14.33 31.50 14.58
N ASP A 344 15.18 32.29 13.92
CA ASP A 344 14.85 33.66 13.49
C ASP A 344 14.17 33.72 12.11
N ASN A 345 14.10 32.59 11.40
CA ASN A 345 13.51 32.49 10.07
C ASN A 345 12.79 31.15 9.87
N LEU A 346 11.72 30.97 10.65
CA LEU A 346 10.92 29.75 10.61
C LEU A 346 10.23 29.58 9.25
N PRO A 347 10.17 28.34 8.71
CA PRO A 347 9.42 28.06 7.50
C PRO A 347 7.94 28.37 7.70
N ALA A 348 7.28 28.85 6.64
CA ALA A 348 5.86 29.12 6.67
C ALA A 348 5.06 27.82 6.81
N LEU A 349 4.03 27.85 7.66
CA LEU A 349 3.10 26.72 7.77
C LEU A 349 2.32 26.54 6.45
N ALA A 350 2.02 25.29 6.11
CA ALA A 350 1.19 24.98 4.95
C ALA A 350 -0.17 25.70 5.03
N ALA A 351 -0.65 26.19 3.88
CA ALA A 351 -1.90 26.94 3.82
C ALA A 351 -3.11 26.06 4.23
N PRO A 352 -4.11 26.61 4.93
CA PRO A 352 -5.33 25.87 5.25
C PRO A 352 -6.11 25.50 3.96
N LEU A 353 -6.48 24.23 3.82
CA LEU A 353 -7.45 23.78 2.82
C LEU A 353 -8.88 23.97 3.33
N ILE A 354 -9.11 23.54 4.57
CA ILE A 354 -10.35 23.75 5.33
C ILE A 354 -9.96 24.52 6.57
N ASP A 355 -10.45 25.74 6.70
CA ASP A 355 -10.02 26.64 7.77
C ASP A 355 -10.34 26.06 9.15
N GLY A 356 -9.33 26.06 10.03
CA GLY A 356 -9.40 25.46 11.36
C GLY A 356 -9.49 23.93 11.42
N VAL A 357 -9.39 23.21 10.29
CA VAL A 357 -9.55 21.75 10.25
C VAL A 357 -8.39 21.03 9.54
N LEU A 358 -8.01 21.44 8.34
CA LEU A 358 -7.04 20.70 7.51
C LEU A 358 -6.17 21.64 6.68
N ARG A 359 -4.84 21.42 6.66
CA ARG A 359 -3.89 22.12 5.78
C ARG A 359 -3.69 21.36 4.47
N GLN A 360 -3.22 22.06 3.44
CA GLN A 360 -2.71 21.44 2.22
C GLN A 360 -1.46 20.60 2.56
N GLY A 361 -1.28 19.47 1.86
CA GLY A 361 -0.22 18.49 2.16
C GLY A 361 -0.49 17.56 3.35
N HIS A 362 -1.66 17.65 4.00
CA HIS A 362 -2.03 16.81 5.13
C HIS A 362 -3.18 15.85 4.82
N LYS A 363 -3.33 14.82 5.66
CA LYS A 363 -4.34 13.77 5.50
C LYS A 363 -5.52 13.92 6.46
N MET A 364 -6.73 13.69 5.94
CA MET A 364 -7.97 13.71 6.72
C MET A 364 -8.78 12.44 6.54
N LEU A 365 -9.23 11.87 7.66
CA LEU A 365 -10.13 10.72 7.70
C LEU A 365 -11.53 11.14 8.15
N LEU A 366 -12.55 10.84 7.34
CA LEU A 366 -13.96 10.92 7.73
C LEU A 366 -14.48 9.53 8.13
N ALA A 367 -14.66 9.31 9.43
CA ALA A 367 -15.20 8.08 10.00
C ALA A 367 -16.70 8.23 10.29
N GLY A 368 -17.44 7.13 10.17
CA GLY A 368 -18.87 7.11 10.50
C GLY A 368 -19.54 5.78 10.16
N PRO A 369 -20.72 5.48 10.72
CA PRO A 369 -21.43 4.23 10.45
C PRO A 369 -21.90 4.15 8.98
N SER A 370 -22.40 2.97 8.60
CA SER A 370 -23.01 2.81 7.27
C SER A 370 -24.23 3.72 7.14
N LYS A 371 -24.46 4.26 5.94
CA LYS A 371 -25.56 5.20 5.63
C LYS A 371 -25.52 6.57 6.31
N ALA A 372 -24.44 6.92 7.00
CA ALA A 372 -24.22 8.24 7.61
C ALA A 372 -23.98 9.40 6.64
N GLY A 373 -24.34 9.28 5.35
CA GLY A 373 -24.11 10.35 4.38
C GLY A 373 -22.65 10.64 4.02
N LYS A 374 -21.64 9.89 4.49
CA LYS A 374 -20.20 10.16 4.23
C LYS A 374 -19.84 10.52 2.79
N SER A 375 -20.26 9.71 1.81
CA SER A 375 -19.99 10.00 0.40
C SER A 375 -20.62 11.31 -0.07
N PHE A 376 -21.81 11.65 0.44
CA PHE A 376 -22.45 12.93 0.16
C PHE A 376 -21.69 14.09 0.83
N SER A 377 -21.28 13.93 2.08
CA SER A 377 -20.43 14.88 2.81
C SER A 377 -19.10 15.14 2.08
N LEU A 378 -18.46 14.11 1.51
CA LEU A 378 -17.26 14.25 0.69
C LEU A 378 -17.52 14.94 -0.66
N ILE A 379 -18.67 14.69 -1.28
CA ILE A 379 -19.10 15.39 -2.50
C ILE A 379 -19.35 16.88 -2.18
N GLU A 380 -20.03 17.19 -1.08
CA GLU A 380 -20.23 18.56 -0.59
C GLU A 380 -18.89 19.25 -0.34
N LEU A 381 -17.90 18.55 0.24
CA LEU A 381 -16.55 19.08 0.41
C LEU A 381 -15.85 19.36 -0.92
N CYS A 382 -15.94 18.46 -1.90
CA CYS A 382 -15.39 18.71 -3.24
C CYS A 382 -16.00 19.95 -3.89
N ILE A 383 -17.32 20.13 -3.74
CA ILE A 383 -18.03 21.31 -4.25
C ILE A 383 -17.56 22.57 -3.51
N ALA A 384 -17.43 22.51 -2.18
CA ALA A 384 -16.97 23.64 -1.38
C ALA A 384 -15.54 24.07 -1.74
N ILE A 385 -14.64 23.11 -1.97
CA ILE A 385 -13.26 23.38 -2.44
C ILE A 385 -13.26 23.92 -3.87
N ALA A 386 -14.08 23.37 -4.77
CA ALA A 386 -14.09 23.82 -6.16
C ALA A 386 -14.61 25.26 -6.33
N GLU A 387 -15.67 25.60 -5.59
CA GLU A 387 -16.34 26.89 -5.65
C GLU A 387 -15.78 27.91 -4.64
N GLY A 388 -15.02 27.48 -3.64
CA GLY A 388 -14.51 28.35 -2.56
C GLY A 388 -15.60 28.73 -1.55
N SER A 389 -16.56 27.85 -1.31
CA SER A 389 -17.63 28.04 -0.32
C SER A 389 -17.27 27.39 1.02
N SER A 390 -18.17 27.47 2.00
CA SER A 390 -17.98 26.81 3.29
C SER A 390 -18.49 25.36 3.27
N TRP A 391 -17.81 24.47 3.99
CA TRP A 391 -18.24 23.11 4.29
C TRP A 391 -18.54 23.00 5.80
N PHE A 392 -19.78 22.69 6.15
CA PHE A 392 -20.28 22.69 7.55
C PHE A 392 -20.00 23.97 8.36
N GLY A 393 -19.87 25.10 7.66
CA GLY A 393 -19.53 26.39 8.25
C GLY A 393 -18.05 26.74 8.21
N TRP A 394 -17.16 25.78 7.90
CA TRP A 394 -15.73 26.03 7.72
C TRP A 394 -15.43 26.53 6.31
N PRO A 395 -14.82 27.72 6.13
CA PRO A 395 -14.38 28.19 4.83
C PRO A 395 -13.39 27.22 4.15
N CYS A 396 -13.58 26.94 2.87
CA CYS A 396 -12.65 26.14 2.06
C CYS A 396 -11.85 27.01 1.08
N THR A 397 -10.56 26.69 0.93
CA THR A 397 -9.71 27.32 -0.09
C THR A 397 -10.11 26.84 -1.48
N ARG A 398 -10.31 27.78 -2.40
CA ARG A 398 -10.72 27.46 -3.78
C ARG A 398 -9.58 26.81 -4.56
N GLY A 399 -9.83 25.66 -5.19
CA GLY A 399 -8.87 25.05 -6.12
C GLY A 399 -9.34 23.74 -6.72
N ARG A 400 -8.45 23.07 -7.46
CA ARG A 400 -8.77 21.82 -8.16
C ARG A 400 -8.79 20.64 -7.18
N VAL A 401 -9.81 19.80 -7.30
CA VAL A 401 -10.01 18.60 -6.48
C VAL A 401 -10.20 17.38 -7.36
N LEU A 402 -9.56 16.27 -6.97
CA LEU A 402 -9.74 14.96 -7.61
C LEU A 402 -10.58 14.06 -6.72
N TYR A 403 -11.75 13.64 -7.18
CA TYR A 403 -12.58 12.65 -6.50
C TYR A 403 -12.40 11.25 -7.12
N VAL A 404 -11.82 10.33 -6.36
CA VAL A 404 -11.56 8.94 -6.77
C VAL A 404 -12.73 8.07 -6.30
N ASN A 405 -13.61 7.74 -7.23
CA ASN A 405 -14.78 6.91 -6.99
C ASN A 405 -14.44 5.41 -7.16
N LEU A 406 -14.46 4.65 -6.06
CA LEU A 406 -14.12 3.22 -6.06
C LEU A 406 -15.34 2.29 -5.97
N GLU A 407 -16.50 2.80 -5.58
CA GLU A 407 -17.67 1.97 -5.24
C GLU A 407 -18.88 2.17 -6.15
N LEU A 408 -19.18 3.41 -6.55
CA LEU A 408 -20.39 3.74 -7.28
C LEU A 408 -20.22 3.55 -8.79
N ASP A 409 -21.31 3.24 -9.50
CA ASP A 409 -21.23 3.33 -10.96
C ASP A 409 -21.05 4.80 -11.38
N ARG A 410 -20.47 4.99 -12.55
CA ARG A 410 -20.14 6.33 -13.08
C ARG A 410 -21.37 7.23 -13.16
N ALA A 411 -22.49 6.74 -13.68
CA ALA A 411 -23.68 7.57 -13.87
C ALA A 411 -24.25 8.00 -12.51
N SER A 412 -24.39 7.07 -11.57
CA SER A 412 -24.85 7.39 -10.22
C SER A 412 -23.96 8.41 -9.52
N CYS A 413 -22.63 8.29 -9.64
CA CYS A 413 -21.70 9.26 -9.05
C CYS A 413 -21.90 10.66 -9.64
N LEU A 414 -21.96 10.78 -10.98
CA LEU A 414 -22.18 12.07 -11.65
C LEU A 414 -23.54 12.70 -11.31
N HIS A 415 -24.59 11.89 -11.21
CA HIS A 415 -25.91 12.34 -10.79
C HIS A 415 -25.89 12.88 -9.36
N ARG A 416 -25.21 12.19 -8.42
CA ARG A 416 -25.08 12.69 -7.03
C ARG A 416 -24.42 14.07 -6.95
N PHE A 417 -23.35 14.32 -7.70
CA PHE A 417 -22.75 15.66 -7.75
C PHE A 417 -23.76 16.72 -8.18
N LYS A 418 -24.54 16.43 -9.23
CA LYS A 418 -25.58 17.34 -9.72
C LYS A 418 -26.69 17.55 -8.69
N ASP A 419 -27.17 16.48 -8.07
CA ASP A 419 -28.24 16.52 -7.07
C ASP A 419 -27.80 17.34 -5.84
N VAL A 420 -26.55 17.18 -5.39
CA VAL A 420 -25.96 17.96 -4.30
C VAL A 420 -25.85 19.44 -4.66
N TYR A 421 -25.35 19.79 -5.86
CA TYR A 421 -25.32 21.19 -6.32
C TYR A 421 -26.71 21.84 -6.28
N GLN A 422 -27.73 21.12 -6.77
CA GLN A 422 -29.11 21.59 -6.81
C GLN A 422 -29.68 21.77 -5.40
N ALA A 423 -29.44 20.82 -4.50
CA ALA A 423 -29.93 20.86 -3.13
C ALA A 423 -29.25 21.93 -2.27
N LEU A 424 -27.94 22.17 -2.46
CA LEU A 424 -27.22 23.26 -1.80
C LEU A 424 -27.59 24.65 -2.35
N GLY A 425 -28.21 24.73 -3.53
CA GLY A 425 -28.50 26.00 -4.20
C GLY A 425 -27.26 26.75 -4.67
N ILE A 426 -26.12 26.07 -4.79
CA ILE A 426 -24.85 26.65 -5.25
C ILE A 426 -24.84 26.67 -6.78
N LYS A 427 -24.46 27.81 -7.36
CA LYS A 427 -24.30 27.90 -8.81
C LYS A 427 -22.97 27.26 -9.22
N PRO A 428 -22.96 26.41 -10.26
CA PRO A 428 -21.76 25.72 -10.74
C PRO A 428 -20.85 26.65 -11.55
N GLU A 429 -20.17 27.60 -10.90
CA GLU A 429 -19.29 28.58 -11.57
C GLU A 429 -17.88 28.03 -11.82
N HIS A 430 -17.45 27.01 -11.08
CA HIS A 430 -16.11 26.45 -11.12
C HIS A 430 -16.09 24.92 -11.26
N LEU A 431 -17.06 24.32 -11.95
CA LEU A 431 -17.10 22.87 -12.19
C LEU A 431 -15.82 22.28 -12.80
N GLN A 432 -15.09 23.07 -13.59
CA GLN A 432 -13.79 22.66 -14.17
C GLN A 432 -12.73 22.32 -13.12
N ASN A 433 -12.95 22.71 -11.86
CA ASN A 433 -12.07 22.39 -10.75
C ASN A 433 -12.33 21.00 -10.16
N ILE A 434 -13.42 20.31 -10.54
CA ILE A 434 -13.74 18.96 -10.05
C ILE A 434 -13.42 17.93 -11.14
N ASP A 435 -12.41 17.10 -10.91
CA ASP A 435 -12.13 15.93 -11.71
C ASP A 435 -12.59 14.66 -10.99
N ILE A 436 -13.29 13.76 -11.69
CA ILE A 436 -13.80 12.51 -11.12
C ILE A 436 -13.14 11.31 -11.80
N TRP A 437 -12.39 10.54 -11.03
CA TRP A 437 -11.75 9.32 -11.50
C TRP A 437 -12.52 8.08 -11.05
N ASN A 438 -13.25 7.47 -12.00
CA ASN A 438 -14.08 6.29 -11.76
C ASN A 438 -13.27 5.01 -11.87
N LEU A 439 -13.09 4.31 -10.74
CA LEU A 439 -12.29 3.09 -10.60
C LEU A 439 -13.09 1.87 -10.13
N ARG A 440 -14.44 1.97 -10.02
CA ARG A 440 -15.28 0.81 -9.72
C ARG A 440 -15.00 -0.36 -10.68
N GLY A 441 -14.69 -1.53 -10.13
CA GLY A 441 -14.35 -2.74 -10.89
C GLY A 441 -12.94 -2.74 -11.49
N ARG A 442 -12.13 -1.69 -11.25
CA ARG A 442 -10.73 -1.55 -11.65
C ARG A 442 -9.85 -1.07 -10.48
N SER A 443 -10.31 -1.28 -9.25
CA SER A 443 -9.59 -0.90 -8.04
C SER A 443 -8.32 -1.73 -7.95
N VAL A 444 -7.20 -1.07 -7.68
CA VAL A 444 -5.93 -1.72 -7.38
C VAL A 444 -5.55 -1.40 -5.93
N PRO A 445 -4.79 -2.30 -5.29
CA PRO A 445 -4.01 -2.04 -4.09
C PRO A 445 -3.41 -0.62 -4.03
N MET A 446 -3.42 0.03 -2.86
CA MET A 446 -2.96 1.44 -2.72
C MET A 446 -1.48 1.64 -3.03
N ASP A 447 -0.61 0.67 -2.71
CA ASP A 447 0.80 0.62 -3.13
C ASP A 447 0.97 0.73 -4.66
N LYS A 448 0.05 0.13 -5.43
CA LYS A 448 0.01 0.24 -6.90
C LYS A 448 -0.74 1.47 -7.39
N LEU A 449 -1.65 2.01 -6.58
CA LEU A 449 -2.46 3.19 -6.91
C LEU A 449 -1.67 4.48 -6.72
N ALA A 450 -0.90 4.61 -5.62
CA ALA A 450 -0.20 5.82 -5.25
C ALA A 450 0.74 6.34 -6.36
N PRO A 451 1.63 5.54 -6.99
CA PRO A 451 2.47 6.02 -8.09
C PRO A 451 1.67 6.47 -9.31
N LYS A 452 0.56 5.76 -9.62
CA LYS A 452 -0.33 6.10 -10.75
C LYS A 452 -1.10 7.38 -10.48
N LEU A 453 -1.50 7.60 -9.23
CA LEU A 453 -2.15 8.80 -8.74
C LEU A 453 -1.20 9.99 -8.83
N ILE A 454 0.01 9.88 -8.27
CA ILE A 454 1.07 10.91 -8.32
C ILE A 454 1.34 11.32 -9.77
N ARG A 455 1.63 10.36 -10.66
CA ARG A 455 1.91 10.65 -12.07
C ARG A 455 0.75 11.39 -12.78
N ARG A 456 -0.51 11.07 -12.45
CA ARG A 456 -1.69 11.70 -13.08
C ARG A 456 -2.04 13.04 -12.46
N ALA A 457 -1.74 13.22 -11.17
CA ALA A 457 -2.04 14.43 -10.42
C ALA A 457 -0.98 15.52 -10.61
N ALA A 458 0.29 15.15 -10.80
CA ALA A 458 1.41 16.07 -10.92
C ALA A 458 1.26 17.12 -12.03
N LYS A 459 0.51 16.82 -13.11
CA LYS A 459 0.29 17.77 -14.24
C LYS A 459 -0.97 18.63 -14.10
N LYS A 460 -1.70 18.54 -12.99
CA LYS A 460 -3.08 19.08 -12.87
C LYS A 460 -3.31 20.03 -11.69
N ASP A 461 -2.28 20.36 -10.92
CA ASP A 461 -2.32 21.35 -9.82
C ASP A 461 -3.53 21.16 -8.89
N TYR A 462 -3.80 19.90 -8.50
CA TYR A 462 -4.81 19.63 -7.49
C TYR A 462 -4.35 20.18 -6.14
N ILE A 463 -5.27 20.64 -5.31
CA ILE A 463 -5.00 21.00 -3.91
C ILE A 463 -5.54 19.95 -2.94
N ALA A 464 -6.42 19.07 -3.43
CA ALA A 464 -7.03 18.00 -2.66
C ALA A 464 -7.32 16.76 -3.52
N ILE A 465 -7.13 15.58 -2.93
CA ILE A 465 -7.52 14.29 -3.50
C ILE A 465 -8.44 13.59 -2.51
N VAL A 466 -9.64 13.24 -2.94
CA VAL A 466 -10.65 12.55 -2.14
C VAL A 466 -10.77 11.09 -2.61
N ILE A 467 -10.66 10.13 -1.70
CA ILE A 467 -10.71 8.69 -1.99
C ILE A 467 -11.92 8.08 -1.27
N ASP A 468 -12.90 7.59 -2.05
CA ASP A 468 -14.18 7.10 -1.50
C ASP A 468 -14.58 5.74 -2.10
N PRO A 469 -14.68 4.66 -1.30
CA PRO A 469 -14.21 4.49 0.08
C PRO A 469 -12.83 3.81 0.16
N ILE A 470 -12.12 3.97 1.29
CA ILE A 470 -10.77 3.44 1.47
C ILE A 470 -10.69 1.91 1.45
N TYR A 471 -11.74 1.21 1.90
CA TYR A 471 -11.73 -0.26 2.03
C TYR A 471 -11.53 -1.00 0.68
N LYS A 472 -11.76 -0.34 -0.44
CA LYS A 472 -11.54 -0.90 -1.79
C LYS A 472 -10.08 -0.92 -2.22
N VAL A 473 -9.22 -0.18 -1.52
CA VAL A 473 -7.78 -0.06 -1.82
C VAL A 473 -6.89 -0.58 -0.68
N ILE A 474 -7.48 -0.95 0.47
CA ILE A 474 -6.76 -1.58 1.59
C ILE A 474 -5.98 -2.78 1.08
N THR A 475 -4.70 -2.80 1.45
CA THR A 475 -3.78 -3.91 1.21
C THR A 475 -3.46 -4.55 2.54
N GLY A 476 -3.51 -5.88 2.59
CA GLY A 476 -3.16 -6.62 3.79
C GLY A 476 -4.32 -6.86 4.77
N ASP A 477 -3.97 -7.39 5.93
CA ASP A 477 -4.88 -7.66 7.04
C ASP A 477 -5.12 -6.38 7.86
N GLU A 478 -6.38 -5.93 7.92
CA GLU A 478 -6.82 -4.74 8.70
C GLU A 478 -6.47 -4.84 10.19
N ASN A 479 -6.19 -6.05 10.68
CA ASN A 479 -5.80 -6.31 12.07
C ASN A 479 -4.29 -6.25 12.30
N SER A 480 -3.46 -6.24 11.25
CA SER A 480 -2.01 -6.14 11.34
C SER A 480 -1.56 -4.68 11.37
N ALA A 481 -1.05 -4.23 12.52
CA ALA A 481 -0.56 -2.86 12.68
C ALA A 481 0.53 -2.50 11.66
N ASP A 482 1.45 -3.43 11.38
CA ASP A 482 2.56 -3.21 10.44
C ASP A 482 2.08 -3.05 9.00
N GLN A 483 1.13 -3.90 8.56
CA GLN A 483 0.55 -3.78 7.22
C GLN A 483 -0.27 -2.49 7.08
N MET A 484 -0.98 -2.11 8.16
CA MET A 484 -1.74 -0.86 8.15
C MET A 484 -0.86 0.38 8.17
N ALA A 485 0.27 0.36 8.88
CA ALA A 485 1.25 1.44 8.83
C ALA A 485 1.82 1.61 7.42
N ASN A 486 2.25 0.51 6.78
CA ASN A 486 2.77 0.55 5.41
C ASN A 486 1.74 1.07 4.40
N PHE A 487 0.47 0.71 4.59
CA PHE A 487 -0.64 1.23 3.80
C PHE A 487 -0.83 2.74 4.01
N CYS A 488 -0.79 3.21 5.25
CA CYS A 488 -0.93 4.62 5.59
C CYS A 488 0.21 5.48 5.03
N ASN A 489 1.44 4.96 5.06
CA ASN A 489 2.62 5.62 4.48
C ASN A 489 2.46 5.91 2.98
N GLN A 490 1.61 5.17 2.25
CA GLN A 490 1.32 5.48 0.85
C GLN A 490 0.56 6.79 0.69
N PHE A 491 -0.28 7.19 1.64
CA PHE A 491 -0.92 8.51 1.63
C PHE A 491 0.08 9.62 1.93
N ASP A 492 1.01 9.39 2.87
CA ASP A 492 2.09 10.33 3.16
C ASP A 492 2.95 10.58 1.93
N LYS A 493 3.29 9.52 1.18
CA LYS A 493 4.00 9.67 -0.10
C LYS A 493 3.22 10.56 -1.09
N VAL A 494 1.90 10.38 -1.20
CA VAL A 494 1.07 11.23 -2.09
C VAL A 494 1.04 12.69 -1.61
N CYS A 495 0.91 12.91 -0.31
CA CYS A 495 0.92 14.23 0.31
C CYS A 495 2.25 14.96 0.06
N THR A 496 3.38 14.31 0.34
CA THR A 496 4.72 14.89 0.23
C THR A 496 5.12 15.17 -1.22
N GLU A 497 4.85 14.23 -2.14
CA GLU A 497 5.26 14.36 -3.56
C GLU A 497 4.45 15.40 -4.33
N LEU A 498 3.18 15.63 -3.96
CA LEU A 498 2.30 16.54 -4.69
C LEU A 498 1.98 17.82 -3.91
N GLY A 499 2.25 17.89 -2.61
CA GLY A 499 1.83 18.98 -1.73
C GLY A 499 0.30 19.09 -1.55
N VAL A 500 -0.45 18.01 -1.82
CA VAL A 500 -1.93 18.00 -1.82
C VAL A 500 -2.48 17.42 -0.54
N ALA A 501 -3.66 17.89 -0.13
CA ALA A 501 -4.37 17.21 0.96
C ALA A 501 -4.98 15.90 0.48
N VAL A 502 -4.86 14.84 1.26
CA VAL A 502 -5.47 13.54 0.95
C VAL A 502 -6.59 13.24 1.94
N ILE A 503 -7.81 13.08 1.42
CA ILE A 503 -9.03 12.93 2.22
C ILE A 503 -9.66 11.59 1.89
N TYR A 504 -10.03 10.81 2.89
CA TYR A 504 -10.64 9.50 2.69
C TYR A 504 -11.70 9.21 3.74
N CYS A 505 -12.60 8.27 3.44
CA CYS A 505 -13.61 7.82 4.41
C CYS A 505 -13.43 6.36 4.80
N HIS A 506 -13.78 6.06 6.06
CA HIS A 506 -13.80 4.70 6.60
C HIS A 506 -15.08 4.44 7.40
N HIS A 507 -15.45 3.16 7.51
CA HIS A 507 -16.61 2.73 8.29
C HIS A 507 -16.25 2.50 9.76
N HIS A 508 -17.22 2.66 10.66
CA HIS A 508 -17.07 2.18 12.03
C HIS A 508 -17.01 0.65 12.09
N SER A 509 -16.34 0.12 13.11
CA SER A 509 -16.35 -1.31 13.40
C SER A 509 -17.76 -1.78 13.83
N LYS A 510 -18.14 -3.01 13.47
CA LYS A 510 -19.47 -3.56 13.79
C LYS A 510 -19.73 -3.53 15.32
N GLY A 511 -20.86 -2.94 15.74
CA GLY A 511 -21.33 -2.86 17.14
C GLY A 511 -21.85 -1.46 17.51
N SER A 512 -22.61 -1.32 18.61
CA SER A 512 -22.99 0.00 19.17
C SER A 512 -21.72 0.70 19.66
N GLN A 513 -21.22 1.68 18.90
CA GLN A 513 -19.96 2.38 19.21
C GLN A 513 -20.16 3.74 19.87
N GLY A 514 -21.40 4.25 20.03
CA GLY A 514 -21.68 5.60 20.56
C GLY A 514 -21.02 5.90 21.91
N SER A 515 -20.80 4.88 22.74
CA SER A 515 -20.18 4.98 24.07
C SER A 515 -18.64 4.97 24.10
N LYS A 516 -17.95 4.75 22.97
CA LYS A 516 -16.47 4.72 22.91
C LYS A 516 -15.89 6.06 22.44
N ARG A 517 -14.63 6.35 22.79
CA ARG A 517 -13.93 7.57 22.32
C ARG A 517 -13.77 7.53 20.80
N SER A 518 -13.80 8.68 20.14
CA SER A 518 -13.69 8.80 18.66
C SER A 518 -12.58 7.96 18.03
N MET A 519 -11.38 7.95 18.63
CA MET A 519 -10.25 7.12 18.15
C MET A 519 -10.49 5.62 18.22
N ASP A 520 -11.34 5.15 19.14
CA ASP A 520 -11.66 3.71 19.32
C ASP A 520 -12.83 3.26 18.41
N ARG A 521 -13.47 4.20 17.69
CA ARG A 521 -14.67 3.94 16.85
C ARG A 521 -14.34 3.65 15.38
N ALA A 522 -13.29 4.26 14.82
CA ALA A 522 -12.77 3.93 13.50
C ALA A 522 -12.16 2.50 13.51
N SER A 523 -12.63 1.59 12.66
CA SER A 523 -12.19 0.18 12.68
C SER A 523 -10.74 -0.01 12.23
N GLY A 524 -10.12 -1.09 12.70
CA GLY A 524 -8.96 -1.70 12.03
C GLY A 524 -7.60 -1.24 12.55
N SER A 525 -7.12 -1.85 13.63
CA SER A 525 -5.88 -1.45 14.34
C SER A 525 -5.91 0.00 14.86
N GLY A 526 -5.33 0.27 16.04
CA GLY A 526 -5.25 1.65 16.54
C GLY A 526 -4.40 2.60 15.68
N VAL A 527 -3.85 2.12 14.56
CA VAL A 527 -3.03 2.88 13.61
C VAL A 527 -3.90 3.81 12.79
N PHE A 528 -5.02 3.34 12.21
CA PHE A 528 -5.88 4.15 11.33
C PHE A 528 -6.46 5.41 11.99
N ALA A 529 -6.80 5.32 13.26
CA ALA A 529 -7.35 6.45 14.01
C ALA A 529 -6.29 7.46 14.44
N ARG A 530 -5.02 7.04 14.49
CA ARG A 530 -3.90 7.88 14.90
C ARG A 530 -3.17 8.46 13.72
N ASP A 531 -3.09 7.75 12.62
CA ASP A 531 -2.35 8.13 11.42
C ASP A 531 -2.70 9.53 10.86
N PRO A 532 -3.98 9.88 10.60
CA PRO A 532 -4.32 11.14 9.93
C PRO A 532 -4.01 12.38 10.78
N ASP A 533 -3.82 13.52 10.11
CA ASP A 533 -3.63 14.83 10.75
C ASP A 533 -4.95 15.41 11.28
N ALA A 534 -6.06 15.06 10.61
CA ALA A 534 -7.41 15.37 11.02
C ALA A 534 -8.32 14.14 10.95
N LEU A 535 -8.90 13.75 12.08
CA LEU A 535 -9.95 12.73 12.15
C LEU A 535 -11.29 13.40 12.45
N LEU A 536 -12.26 13.27 11.54
CA LEU A 536 -13.63 13.71 11.73
C LEU A 536 -14.54 12.50 11.90
N ASP A 537 -15.33 12.48 12.97
CA ASP A 537 -16.16 11.35 13.33
C ASP A 537 -17.64 11.73 13.33
N LEU A 538 -18.41 11.10 12.45
CA LEU A 538 -19.86 11.25 12.32
C LEU A 538 -20.56 10.28 13.26
N ILE A 539 -21.23 10.85 14.26
CA ILE A 539 -21.94 10.12 15.32
C ILE A 539 -23.43 10.32 15.12
N GLU A 540 -24.20 9.23 15.02
CA GLU A 540 -25.66 9.30 14.90
C GLU A 540 -26.28 9.77 16.22
N LEU A 541 -27.29 10.65 16.13
CA LEU A 541 -28.04 11.15 17.27
C LEU A 541 -29.41 10.49 17.32
N ASP A 542 -29.80 9.98 18.51
CA ASP A 542 -31.11 9.37 18.70
C ASP A 542 -32.18 10.47 18.87
N LEU A 543 -33.04 10.64 17.87
CA LEU A 543 -34.04 11.70 17.83
C LEU A 543 -35.26 11.35 18.70
N PRO A 544 -35.52 12.07 19.81
CA PRO A 544 -36.70 11.80 20.63
C PRO A 544 -37.99 12.06 19.85
N GLU A 545 -39.03 11.25 20.06
CA GLU A 545 -40.34 11.43 19.41
C GLU A 545 -40.91 12.85 19.61
N SER A 546 -40.66 13.46 20.78
CA SER A 546 -41.06 14.84 21.07
C SER A 546 -40.38 15.86 20.15
N LEU A 547 -39.09 15.65 19.85
CA LEU A 547 -38.32 16.53 18.97
C LEU A 547 -38.76 16.35 17.51
N GLN A 548 -38.99 15.11 17.09
CA GLN A 548 -39.53 14.82 15.75
C GLN A 548 -40.88 15.52 15.54
N LYS A 549 -41.79 15.38 16.51
CA LYS A 549 -43.10 16.05 16.48
C LYS A 549 -42.97 17.58 16.46
N GLN A 550 -42.06 18.14 17.24
CA GLN A 550 -41.82 19.59 17.25
C GLN A 550 -41.33 20.10 15.88
N GLN A 551 -40.43 19.36 15.22
CA GLN A 551 -39.96 19.68 13.88
C GLN A 551 -41.11 19.57 12.85
N ASP A 552 -41.94 18.52 12.94
CA ASP A 552 -43.12 18.35 12.08
C ASP A 552 -44.08 19.54 12.22
N ASP A 553 -44.39 19.92 13.47
CA ASP A 553 -45.30 21.01 13.77
C ASP A 553 -44.75 22.35 13.24
N GLN A 554 -43.45 22.61 13.39
CA GLN A 554 -42.79 23.80 12.86
C GLN A 554 -42.84 23.86 11.33
N MET A 555 -42.62 22.72 10.66
CA MET A 555 -42.71 22.62 9.20
C MET A 555 -44.14 22.90 8.71
N VAL A 556 -45.15 22.30 9.34
CA VAL A 556 -46.57 22.54 9.02
C VAL A 556 -46.91 24.02 9.20
N CYS A 557 -46.49 24.63 10.31
CA CYS A 557 -46.70 26.06 10.54
C CYS A 557 -46.06 26.90 9.44
N ARG A 558 -44.84 26.57 9.01
CA ARG A 558 -44.13 27.30 7.95
C ARG A 558 -44.87 27.22 6.60
N ILE A 559 -45.30 26.02 6.18
CA ILE A 559 -46.05 25.86 4.92
C ILE A 559 -47.35 26.66 4.98
N CYS A 560 -48.17 26.43 6.00
CA CYS A 560 -49.44 27.15 6.17
C CYS A 560 -49.22 28.68 6.21
N LYS A 561 -48.15 29.13 6.87
CA LYS A 561 -47.82 30.56 6.97
C LYS A 561 -47.51 31.15 5.61
N ASP A 562 -46.73 30.48 4.76
CA ASP A 562 -46.40 30.97 3.42
C ASP A 562 -47.66 31.12 2.55
N TYR A 563 -48.54 30.11 2.55
CA TYR A 563 -49.84 30.20 1.86
C TYR A 563 -50.72 31.35 2.38
N LEU A 564 -50.91 31.44 3.70
CA LEU A 564 -51.71 32.49 4.32
C LEU A 564 -51.10 33.89 4.09
N GLN A 565 -49.78 34.00 4.04
CA GLN A 565 -49.08 35.25 3.76
C GLN A 565 -49.26 35.67 2.30
N ARG A 566 -49.14 34.73 1.34
CA ARG A 566 -49.39 35.00 -0.09
C ARG A 566 -50.84 35.40 -0.35
N ALA A 567 -51.78 34.85 0.40
CA ALA A 567 -53.20 35.22 0.34
C ALA A 567 -53.52 36.53 1.09
N GLY A 568 -52.56 37.13 1.81
CA GLY A 568 -52.78 38.31 2.63
C GLY A 568 -53.67 38.08 3.85
N GLN A 569 -53.83 36.83 4.31
CA GLN A 569 -54.75 36.42 5.37
C GLN A 569 -54.05 36.18 6.72
N LEU A 570 -52.72 36.37 6.79
CA LEU A 570 -51.92 36.11 7.98
C LEU A 570 -52.34 36.96 9.20
N TYR A 571 -52.94 38.14 8.98
CA TYR A 571 -53.42 39.04 10.04
C TYR A 571 -54.51 38.43 10.94
N LYS A 572 -55.17 37.35 10.50
CA LYS A 572 -56.20 36.64 11.26
C LYS A 572 -55.64 35.86 12.45
N LEU A 573 -54.32 35.69 12.53
CA LEU A 573 -53.66 34.83 13.51
C LEU A 573 -52.72 35.64 14.42
N SER A 574 -52.80 35.38 15.72
CA SER A 574 -51.82 35.89 16.68
C SER A 574 -50.45 35.23 16.47
N GLN A 575 -49.40 35.76 17.11
CA GLN A 575 -48.06 35.14 17.03
C GLN A 575 -48.05 33.73 17.63
N ASP A 576 -48.80 33.51 18.72
CA ASP A 576 -48.90 32.19 19.36
C ASP A 576 -49.64 31.19 18.46
N ASP A 577 -50.72 31.64 17.79
CA ASP A 577 -51.45 30.80 16.84
C ASP A 577 -50.58 30.39 15.64
N GLN A 578 -49.65 31.26 15.22
CA GLN A 578 -48.71 30.96 14.13
C GLN A 578 -47.71 29.85 14.48
N CYS A 579 -47.53 29.54 15.76
CA CYS A 579 -46.68 28.44 16.23
C CYS A 579 -47.45 27.14 16.50
N SER A 580 -48.77 27.13 16.26
CA SER A 580 -49.63 25.97 16.49
C SER A 580 -50.03 25.32 15.16
N ALA A 581 -49.48 24.13 14.87
CA ALA A 581 -49.74 23.42 13.63
C ALA A 581 -51.24 23.12 13.41
N SER A 582 -51.97 22.79 14.48
CA SER A 582 -53.42 22.54 14.42
C SER A 582 -54.20 23.80 14.05
N ARG A 583 -53.86 24.95 14.66
CA ARG A 583 -54.54 26.22 14.41
C ARG A 583 -54.23 26.77 13.02
N MET A 584 -52.99 26.65 12.58
CA MET A 584 -52.54 27.03 11.24
C MET A 584 -53.28 26.22 10.17
N THR A 585 -53.35 24.90 10.34
CA THR A 585 -54.03 24.00 9.39
C THR A 585 -55.54 24.28 9.33
N GLN A 586 -56.18 24.51 10.49
CA GLN A 586 -57.59 24.89 10.55
C GLN A 586 -57.85 26.20 9.81
N THR A 587 -56.99 27.20 10.01
CA THR A 587 -57.15 28.52 9.37
C THR A 587 -56.97 28.44 7.85
N CYS A 588 -56.05 27.60 7.37
CA CYS A 588 -55.95 27.28 5.95
C CYS A 588 -57.25 26.64 5.42
N ARG A 589 -57.85 25.69 6.17
CA ARG A 589 -59.11 25.04 5.78
C ARG A 589 -60.29 26.02 5.69
N GLU A 590 -60.34 27.00 6.58
CA GLU A 590 -61.38 28.04 6.61
C GLU A 590 -61.18 29.14 5.55
N THR A 591 -59.96 29.29 5.03
CA THR A 591 -59.58 30.38 4.13
C THR A 591 -59.57 29.98 2.66
N PHE A 592 -59.11 28.77 2.35
CA PHE A 592 -58.92 28.27 0.99
C PHE A 592 -60.04 27.33 0.57
N ASP A 593 -60.30 27.23 -0.73
CA ASP A 593 -61.28 26.27 -1.26
C ASP A 593 -60.81 24.82 -1.14
N ASP A 594 -61.68 23.85 -1.46
CA ASP A 594 -61.36 22.42 -1.35
C ASP A 594 -60.15 22.00 -2.19
N ARG A 595 -59.93 22.62 -3.35
CA ARG A 595 -58.83 22.26 -4.25
C ARG A 595 -57.50 22.84 -3.76
N GLU A 596 -57.51 24.10 -3.37
CA GLU A 596 -56.34 24.80 -2.81
C GLU A 596 -55.91 24.17 -1.48
N TYR A 597 -56.88 23.87 -0.60
CA TYR A 597 -56.59 23.19 0.65
C TYR A 597 -56.04 21.78 0.44
N GLN A 598 -56.52 21.05 -0.57
CA GLN A 598 -55.95 19.75 -0.93
C GLN A 598 -54.50 19.89 -1.39
N CYS A 599 -54.16 20.91 -2.19
CA CYS A 599 -52.76 21.18 -2.57
C CYS A 599 -51.87 21.45 -1.35
N ILE A 600 -52.36 22.22 -0.36
CA ILE A 600 -51.64 22.46 0.90
C ILE A 600 -51.45 21.14 1.66
N CYS A 601 -52.48 20.30 1.75
CA CYS A 601 -52.39 18.98 2.40
C CYS A 601 -51.38 18.06 1.70
N ASP A 602 -51.37 18.05 0.37
CA ASP A 602 -50.43 17.24 -0.41
C ASP A 602 -48.98 17.71 -0.19
N GLU A 603 -48.75 19.03 -0.11
CA GLU A 603 -47.44 19.60 0.20
C GLU A 603 -46.99 19.29 1.63
N ILE A 604 -47.89 19.40 2.61
CA ILE A 604 -47.62 19.00 4.01
C ILE A 604 -47.28 17.50 4.08
N ASN A 605 -48.02 16.65 3.39
CA ASN A 605 -47.77 15.21 3.39
C ASN A 605 -46.44 14.88 2.71
N ALA A 606 -46.12 15.52 1.58
CA ALA A 606 -44.83 15.36 0.91
C ALA A 606 -43.66 15.80 1.81
N ALA A 607 -43.81 16.94 2.51
CA ALA A 607 -42.81 17.43 3.46
C ALA A 607 -42.64 16.50 4.67
N ARG A 608 -43.74 15.94 5.21
CA ARG A 608 -43.67 14.90 6.27
C ARG A 608 -42.93 13.65 5.80
N THR A 609 -43.20 13.17 4.58
CA THR A 609 -42.50 12.01 4.03
C THR A 609 -41.01 12.30 3.85
N ALA A 610 -40.63 13.51 3.43
CA ALA A 610 -39.24 13.91 3.36
C ALA A 610 -38.56 13.94 4.74
N MET A 611 -39.26 14.45 5.76
CA MET A 611 -38.76 14.50 7.14
C MET A 611 -38.60 13.13 7.81
N GLN A 612 -39.41 12.13 7.45
CA GLN A 612 -39.26 10.76 7.97
C GLN A 612 -37.92 10.11 7.57
N GLY A 613 -37.31 10.56 6.47
CA GLY A 613 -35.99 10.11 6.03
C GLY A 613 -34.82 10.91 6.62
N ARG A 614 -35.10 11.96 7.40
CA ARG A 614 -34.09 12.84 7.99
C ARG A 614 -33.40 12.14 9.14
N THR A 615 -32.07 12.24 9.16
CA THR A 615 -31.25 11.74 10.27
C THR A 615 -30.43 12.87 10.88
N ALA A 616 -30.03 12.73 12.14
CA ALA A 616 -29.27 13.73 12.86
C ALA A 616 -27.89 13.18 13.25
N TRP A 617 -26.87 14.03 13.11
CA TRP A 617 -25.49 13.65 13.25
C TRP A 617 -24.71 14.69 14.04
N ARG A 618 -23.68 14.26 14.76
CA ARG A 618 -22.70 15.12 15.41
C ARG A 618 -21.32 14.82 14.86
N ILE A 619 -20.60 15.86 14.45
CA ILE A 619 -19.19 15.77 14.07
C ILE A 619 -18.33 16.15 15.26
N GLU A 620 -17.45 15.23 15.63
CA GLU A 620 -16.35 15.48 16.55
C GLU A 620 -15.01 15.34 15.82
N GLY A 621 -14.04 16.18 16.17
CA GLY A 621 -12.72 16.19 15.55
C GLY A 621 -11.57 15.89 16.51
N THR A 622 -10.58 15.14 16.04
CA THR A 622 -9.24 15.07 16.63
C THR A 622 -8.25 15.62 15.61
N LEU A 623 -7.57 16.72 15.94
CA LEU A 623 -6.70 17.46 15.02
C LEU A 623 -5.28 17.56 15.61
N ARG A 624 -4.26 17.47 14.76
CA ARG A 624 -2.85 17.69 15.13
C ARG A 624 -2.42 19.14 14.97
N GLU A 625 -2.86 19.77 13.89
CA GLU A 625 -2.35 21.06 13.41
C GLU A 625 -3.17 22.27 13.85
N PHE A 626 -4.37 22.03 14.34
CA PHE A 626 -5.32 23.06 14.75
C PHE A 626 -5.87 22.78 16.16
N PRO A 627 -6.28 23.81 16.90
CA PRO A 627 -7.02 23.63 18.15
C PRO A 627 -8.30 22.84 17.93
N LYS A 628 -8.71 22.06 18.94
CA LYS A 628 -9.98 21.33 18.90
C LYS A 628 -11.17 22.28 18.71
N PHE A 629 -11.99 22.03 17.70
CA PHE A 629 -13.24 22.77 17.46
C PHE A 629 -14.40 22.24 18.32
N ALA A 630 -15.44 23.07 18.49
CA ALA A 630 -16.67 22.69 19.18
C ALA A 630 -17.51 21.74 18.30
N PRO A 631 -18.11 20.66 18.85
CA PRO A 631 -18.87 19.69 18.06
C PRO A 631 -19.91 20.34 17.15
N VAL A 632 -19.96 19.91 15.89
CA VAL A 632 -20.89 20.45 14.89
C VAL A 632 -22.06 19.50 14.71
N ASN A 633 -23.27 19.96 15.02
CA ASN A 633 -24.48 19.17 14.82
C ASN A 633 -25.05 19.41 13.41
N LEU A 634 -25.43 18.32 12.75
CA LEU A 634 -25.89 18.30 11.37
C LEU A 634 -27.21 17.56 11.28
N TRP A 635 -28.09 18.07 10.42
CA TRP A 635 -29.19 17.32 9.85
C TRP A 635 -28.77 16.77 8.50
N PHE A 636 -29.00 15.50 8.24
CA PHE A 636 -28.84 14.93 6.90
C PHE A 636 -30.22 14.84 6.24
N ASP A 637 -30.45 15.75 5.29
CA ASP A 637 -31.63 15.84 4.44
C ASP A 637 -31.20 15.44 3.03
N TYR A 638 -31.41 14.16 2.67
CA TYR A 638 -30.89 13.60 1.42
C TYR A 638 -31.13 14.56 0.23
N PRO A 639 -30.08 14.94 -0.54
CA PRO A 639 -28.71 14.40 -0.51
C PRO A 639 -27.66 15.25 0.25
N VAL A 640 -28.04 16.20 1.10
CA VAL A 640 -27.12 17.20 1.70
C VAL A 640 -27.15 17.22 3.23
N HIS A 641 -26.10 17.75 3.84
CA HIS A 641 -26.08 18.03 5.28
C HIS A 641 -26.29 19.51 5.55
N HIS A 642 -27.07 19.81 6.59
CA HIS A 642 -27.35 21.17 7.06
C HIS A 642 -26.90 21.33 8.50
N VAL A 643 -26.12 22.38 8.77
CA VAL A 643 -25.71 22.72 10.13
C VAL A 643 -26.93 23.16 10.95
N ASP A 644 -27.06 22.62 12.15
CA ASP A 644 -28.06 23.05 13.12
C ASP A 644 -27.64 24.38 13.77
N ASN A 645 -28.02 25.48 13.13
CA ASN A 645 -27.73 26.83 13.61
C ASN A 645 -28.61 27.25 14.80
N VAL A 646 -29.68 26.51 15.11
CA VAL A 646 -30.61 26.83 16.20
C VAL A 646 -30.21 26.12 17.49
N GLY A 647 -29.42 25.04 17.40
CA GLY A 647 -28.92 24.29 18.54
C GLY A 647 -29.94 23.29 19.11
N VAL A 648 -30.93 22.89 18.31
CA VAL A 648 -31.96 21.90 18.66
C VAL A 648 -31.34 20.53 18.98
N LEU A 649 -30.23 20.19 18.33
CA LEU A 649 -29.50 18.93 18.48
C LEU A 649 -28.42 18.98 19.58
N ALA A 650 -28.21 20.12 20.24
CA ALA A 650 -27.14 20.28 21.22
C ALA A 650 -27.28 19.32 22.41
N ASP A 651 -28.52 19.15 22.90
CA ASP A 651 -28.85 18.31 24.05
C ASP A 651 -29.27 16.88 23.68
N VAL A 652 -29.21 16.52 22.38
CA VAL A 652 -29.53 15.17 21.91
C VAL A 652 -28.33 14.26 22.13
N GLU A 653 -28.60 13.08 22.68
CA GLU A 653 -27.58 12.08 23.02
C GLU A 653 -27.23 11.21 21.79
N PRO A 654 -25.97 10.75 21.68
CA PRO A 654 -25.57 9.78 20.68
C PRO A 654 -26.33 8.45 20.76
N ASP A 655 -26.59 7.83 19.62
CA ASP A 655 -27.24 6.53 19.55
C ASP A 655 -26.44 5.44 20.32
N GLY A 656 -27.14 4.70 21.18
CA GLY A 656 -26.58 3.69 22.06
C GLY A 656 -25.99 4.19 23.38
N GLU A 657 -25.95 5.50 23.66
CA GLU A 657 -25.58 5.99 24.99
C GLU A 657 -26.78 5.95 25.95
N VAL A 658 -26.65 5.13 27.00
CA VAL A 658 -27.63 5.13 28.09
C VAL A 658 -27.50 6.45 28.87
N PRO A 659 -28.58 7.22 29.07
CA PRO A 659 -28.53 8.50 29.76
C PRO A 659 -27.88 8.40 31.15
N ALA A 660 -27.12 9.42 31.54
CA ALA A 660 -26.37 9.42 32.81
C ALA A 660 -27.26 9.13 34.05
N TRP A 661 -28.51 9.61 34.04
CA TRP A 661 -29.48 9.35 35.10
C TRP A 661 -29.91 7.87 35.16
N LYS A 662 -30.01 7.19 34.02
CA LYS A 662 -30.41 5.79 33.89
C LYS A 662 -29.25 4.86 34.25
N LYS A 663 -28.02 5.19 33.85
CA LYS A 663 -26.77 4.57 34.34
C LYS A 663 -26.63 4.68 35.88
N ALA A 664 -27.02 5.81 36.46
CA ALA A 664 -27.02 6.00 37.92
C ALA A 664 -28.12 5.20 38.64
N GLN A 665 -29.25 4.96 37.97
CA GLN A 665 -30.37 4.17 38.49
C GLN A 665 -30.05 2.66 38.45
N GLU A 666 -29.41 2.17 37.39
CA GLU A 666 -28.95 0.77 37.28
C GLU A 666 -27.82 0.45 38.26
N LYS A 667 -26.94 1.42 38.57
CA LYS A 667 -25.91 1.27 39.63
C LYS A 667 -26.48 1.19 41.05
N ARG A 668 -27.76 1.52 41.28
CA ARG A 668 -28.38 1.39 42.61
C ARG A 668 -28.81 -0.06 42.84
N LYS A 669 -27.97 -0.83 43.55
CA LYS A 669 -28.32 -2.20 43.97
C LYS A 669 -29.68 -2.23 44.69
N PRO A 670 -30.57 -3.21 44.36
CA PRO A 670 -31.88 -3.32 44.97
C PRO A 670 -31.80 -3.55 46.49
N PRO A 671 -32.81 -3.11 47.27
CA PRO A 671 -32.77 -3.18 48.74
C PRO A 671 -32.55 -4.59 49.31
N GLY A 672 -33.05 -5.63 48.63
CA GLY A 672 -32.91 -7.03 49.04
C GLY A 672 -31.48 -7.54 48.96
N GLU A 673 -30.76 -7.18 47.90
CA GLU A 673 -29.37 -7.60 47.66
C GLU A 673 -28.41 -6.90 48.63
N LYS A 674 -28.63 -5.62 48.90
CA LYS A 674 -27.91 -4.89 49.97
C LYS A 674 -28.14 -5.50 51.36
N LYS A 675 -29.33 -6.09 51.60
CA LYS A 675 -29.64 -6.77 52.87
C LYS A 675 -28.91 -8.11 52.95
N ALA A 676 -28.85 -8.88 51.87
CA ALA A 676 -28.13 -10.15 51.79
C ALA A 676 -26.62 -9.97 52.01
N GLU A 677 -25.99 -9.00 51.32
CA GLU A 677 -24.56 -8.70 51.51
C GLU A 677 -24.22 -8.31 52.95
N ARG A 678 -25.09 -7.51 53.59
CA ARG A 678 -24.91 -7.13 55.00
C ARG A 678 -25.02 -8.32 55.95
N LYS A 679 -25.91 -9.27 55.67
CA LYS A 679 -26.06 -10.50 56.46
C LYS A 679 -24.82 -11.39 56.30
N ALA A 680 -24.41 -11.67 55.07
CA ALA A 680 -23.22 -12.47 54.76
C ALA A 680 -21.93 -11.87 55.36
N ALA A 681 -21.80 -10.53 55.34
CA ALA A 681 -20.67 -9.85 55.97
C ALA A 681 -20.64 -10.04 57.51
N ILE A 682 -21.80 -10.09 58.17
CA ILE A 682 -21.91 -10.39 59.60
C ILE A 682 -21.53 -11.85 59.87
N GLU A 683 -22.01 -12.80 59.07
CA GLU A 683 -21.72 -14.23 59.24
C GLU A 683 -20.23 -14.53 59.02
N THR A 684 -19.62 -13.87 58.04
CA THR A 684 -18.18 -13.98 57.76
C THR A 684 -17.36 -13.41 58.91
N ALA A 685 -17.71 -12.21 59.40
CA ALA A 685 -17.03 -11.59 60.53
C ALA A 685 -17.16 -12.42 61.81
N TYR A 686 -18.34 -12.98 62.07
CA TYR A 686 -18.59 -13.88 63.19
C TYR A 686 -17.76 -15.15 63.10
N SER A 687 -17.74 -15.80 61.94
CA SER A 687 -16.94 -17.02 61.73
C SER A 687 -15.45 -16.76 61.95
N ALA A 688 -14.94 -15.63 61.47
CA ALA A 688 -13.53 -15.25 61.67
C ALA A 688 -13.22 -15.01 63.16
N CYS A 689 -14.07 -14.29 63.87
CA CYS A 689 -13.87 -13.98 65.30
C CYS A 689 -14.10 -15.18 66.22
N THR A 690 -14.79 -16.23 65.76
CA THR A 690 -15.06 -17.45 66.57
C THR A 690 -13.79 -18.30 66.75
N ILE A 691 -12.79 -18.13 65.88
CA ILE A 691 -11.54 -18.89 65.91
C ILE A 691 -10.74 -18.59 67.21
N ASP A 692 -10.85 -17.38 67.74
CA ASP A 692 -10.09 -16.90 68.90
C ASP A 692 -10.88 -16.94 70.23
N GLY A 693 -12.08 -17.54 70.26
CA GLY A 693 -12.91 -17.71 71.45
C GLY A 693 -14.31 -17.08 71.36
N ASP A 694 -14.85 -16.61 72.49
CA ASP A 694 -16.17 -15.99 72.57
C ASP A 694 -16.22 -14.69 71.74
N VAL A 695 -17.13 -14.61 70.78
CA VAL A 695 -17.25 -13.45 69.87
C VAL A 695 -17.91 -12.27 70.57
N THR A 696 -17.18 -11.18 70.80
CA THR A 696 -17.76 -9.95 71.36
C THR A 696 -18.21 -8.97 70.26
N VAL A 697 -19.13 -8.06 70.62
CA VAL A 697 -19.55 -6.98 69.70
C VAL A 697 -18.39 -6.05 69.32
N GLU A 698 -17.45 -5.86 70.24
CA GLU A 698 -16.21 -5.08 70.05
C GLU A 698 -15.30 -5.74 69.01
N ALA A 699 -15.05 -7.05 69.12
CA ALA A 699 -14.22 -7.79 68.16
C ALA A 699 -14.81 -7.75 66.73
N LEU A 700 -16.14 -7.87 66.61
CA LEU A 700 -16.83 -7.73 65.32
C LEU A 700 -16.73 -6.30 64.76
N ALA A 701 -16.79 -5.29 65.63
CA ALA A 701 -16.66 -3.89 65.23
C ALA A 701 -15.26 -3.59 64.68
N GLU A 702 -14.24 -4.12 65.34
CA GLU A 702 -12.84 -4.02 64.92
C GLU A 702 -12.60 -4.75 63.59
N TYR A 703 -13.01 -6.02 63.47
CA TYR A 703 -12.85 -6.81 62.24
C TYR A 703 -13.55 -6.18 61.03
N MET A 704 -14.75 -5.61 61.23
CA MET A 704 -15.50 -4.96 60.15
C MET A 704 -15.05 -3.52 59.89
N GLY A 705 -14.20 -2.93 60.73
CA GLY A 705 -13.82 -1.52 60.66
C GLY A 705 -15.01 -0.56 60.84
N THR A 706 -16.00 -0.90 61.67
CA THR A 706 -17.22 -0.10 61.88
C THR A 706 -17.53 0.10 63.35
N SER A 707 -18.31 1.12 63.70
CA SER A 707 -18.74 1.33 65.10
C SER A 707 -19.56 0.16 65.65
N GLU A 708 -19.45 -0.13 66.95
CA GLU A 708 -20.31 -1.12 67.63
C GLU A 708 -21.81 -0.86 67.43
N LYS A 709 -22.25 0.41 67.39
CA LYS A 709 -23.64 0.78 67.11
C LYS A 709 -24.13 0.24 65.76
N THR A 710 -23.24 0.22 64.77
CA THR A 710 -23.51 -0.31 63.42
C THR A 710 -23.55 -1.83 63.43
N VAL A 711 -22.64 -2.49 64.16
CA VAL A 711 -22.64 -3.95 64.33
C VAL A 711 -23.91 -4.42 65.06
N ARG A 712 -24.29 -3.78 66.17
CA ARG A 712 -25.53 -4.08 66.90
C ARG A 712 -26.78 -3.94 66.02
N ARG A 713 -26.83 -2.92 65.15
CA ARG A 713 -27.92 -2.74 64.19
C ARG A 713 -27.95 -3.87 63.16
N LYS A 714 -26.80 -4.25 62.59
CA LYS A 714 -26.71 -5.33 61.61
C LYS A 714 -27.04 -6.70 62.21
N LEU A 715 -26.60 -6.97 63.44
CA LEU A 715 -26.96 -8.18 64.19
C LEU A 715 -28.47 -8.24 64.48
N LYS A 716 -29.10 -7.10 64.80
CA LYS A 716 -30.57 -7.04 64.98
C LYS A 716 -31.36 -7.25 63.67
N GLU A 717 -30.78 -6.86 62.53
CA GLU A 717 -31.33 -7.17 61.19
C GLU A 717 -31.11 -8.64 60.79
N HIS A 718 -30.28 -9.38 61.54
CA HIS A 718 -29.95 -10.78 61.33
C HIS A 718 -30.67 -11.67 62.35
N ASP A 719 -31.72 -12.36 61.92
CA ASP A 719 -32.63 -13.11 62.81
C ASP A 719 -31.97 -14.28 63.58
N SER A 720 -30.74 -14.65 63.21
CA SER A 720 -29.97 -15.78 63.73
C SER A 720 -28.98 -15.46 64.86
N PHE A 721 -28.77 -14.19 65.23
CA PHE A 721 -27.82 -13.82 66.29
C PHE A 721 -28.50 -13.12 67.47
N VAL A 722 -28.01 -13.38 68.67
CA VAL A 722 -28.41 -12.70 69.92
C VAL A 722 -27.18 -12.17 70.63
N ILE A 723 -27.34 -11.05 71.34
CA ILE A 723 -26.29 -10.44 72.15
C ILE A 723 -26.65 -10.64 73.62
N GLU A 724 -25.82 -11.35 74.36
CA GLU A 724 -25.94 -11.56 75.82
C GLU A 724 -24.67 -11.03 76.50
N ASN A 725 -24.81 -10.06 77.41
CA ASN A 725 -23.69 -9.48 78.18
C ASN A 725 -22.48 -9.05 77.32
N GLY A 726 -22.71 -8.55 76.10
CA GLY A 726 -21.65 -8.09 75.19
C GLY A 726 -21.07 -9.17 74.26
N ILE A 727 -21.44 -10.43 74.46
CA ILE A 727 -21.05 -11.58 73.63
C ILE A 727 -22.16 -11.87 72.62
N VAL A 728 -21.78 -12.12 71.37
CA VAL A 728 -22.67 -12.50 70.27
C VAL A 728 -22.72 -14.03 70.20
N LYS A 729 -23.94 -14.58 70.18
CA LYS A 729 -24.20 -16.02 70.06
C LYS A 729 -25.15 -16.30 68.90
N LEU A 730 -24.99 -17.46 68.28
CA LEU A 730 -25.98 -18.01 67.35
C LEU A 730 -27.22 -18.45 68.14
N ARG A 731 -28.41 -18.09 67.65
CA ARG A 731 -29.67 -18.67 68.17
C ARG A 731 -29.72 -20.14 67.78
N ASP A 732 -29.80 -21.02 68.77
CA ASP A 732 -30.16 -22.42 68.54
C ASP A 732 -31.57 -22.48 67.91
N LYS A 733 -31.72 -23.24 66.82
CA LYS A 733 -33.01 -23.45 66.12
C LYS A 733 -33.95 -24.39 66.88
N GLY A 734 -34.06 -24.20 68.19
CA GLY A 734 -34.80 -25.09 69.07
C GLY A 734 -35.18 -24.44 70.40
N GLN A 735 -35.78 -23.25 70.37
CA GLN A 735 -36.68 -22.73 71.41
C GLN A 735 -37.45 -21.54 70.85
N ASN A 736 -38.78 -21.68 70.78
CA ASN A 736 -39.74 -20.60 70.53
C ASN A 736 -39.73 -19.59 71.68
#